data_AF-A0A0Q9KZK4-F1
#
_entry.id   AF-A0A0Q9KZK4-F1
#
_cell.length_a   1.000
_cell.length_b   1.000
_cell.length_c   1.000
_cell.angle_alpha   90.00
_cell.angle_beta   90.00
_cell.angle_gamma   90.00
#
_symmetry.space_group_name_H-M   'P 1'
#
loop_
_entity.id
_entity.type
_entity.pdbx_description
1 polymer ?
#
loop_
_entity_poly.entity_id
_entity_poly.type
_entity_poly.pdbx_seq_one_letter_code
_entity_poly.pdbx_strand_id
1 'polypeptide(L)'
;MAELAANDVATVVGSDYEAWNTALAHRFFGDDRAGELVYLDKDDDAFAKVCEDIGVNIDDADDSLANAVRSRLCWKDSGRAAFAEFDRITTLWLSRRRKALASSIQVPPPPHIALLTLFSLAAERIGGANSDTGAVESGYYSNLEGLLAVPRAESGRFRTSFTKSSEAYWESLSLWLEDQDGHRGMPSAYALMHRYVGLPISQALVRARERRNLKKMFEEQGFVAGQTVSHTDMYGAIDVWINSARTSANKALVKMWASSELKSRIVEIALAEFATWEGAASSAEGKGGTGPGRCLLTLRDGRVMLRSEMRFGLILAAASPGETCRIDGLQDLAKEFRLEALGVGSSGFDFRAVGIDAGSAIAGDLRVAVGAGTERRRFPKNVVILTRDAFSAGYIESDRINAAAQSRVLVKDEPQLTSAVEKILADAAQPGYSRIPGGTSGVPQGWAVYTDVVLLRPPASALVTATDLSAFQPRLSTQMTITGGLKLPGHMPRWSSLSPIQVMIASETDEPVDLLLLTRNEETLQAEEHFVHRRLTVPAVVRLDDLPQNCTDFTLSLRRGKTTLQNLAVKLRSSMEPVPDLAMRFRSLCHDLEDPLWPMQCLPNDDAAVPGLDGLALSAPPVPHSRRSVESRPNWAGSGQRRPRGKLLVVAGPPENSCIVTGRHRFEFPTFDGKRPKSSWMYGVCTQCGMSKRQPTWVRKSASSGEVTARRTRNTLPELSPICPSWSALIDALFFLGAGSRREFSTLARQLEDSAIFENQLLRDLESLGIIELERNADLEVVRWESAATCFGQLADKSWMLTGYWNRQLKGEVLEALEAAGATISVNAPERQSLHVIADIPNDKIASIAEDFGVDLVPNASIALASALPPLSAVGGGLHRGSMPFTESYEYFNTQSASWTAIETAQRPGLYRVSQSFSSRYYFRTAKDVAGDVAAIVTVELGKHLAALETNRPLIAYDPLEATLSVPVGAELPGIYGRAAVMGGGGLPQIQRDRSTTYFNVPSAAAEALIGKLTS
;
A
#
# COMPACT_ATOMS: atom_id res chain seq x y z
N MET A 1 -20.35 67.92 13.81
CA MET A 1 -20.01 69.29 14.24
C MET A 1 -18.87 69.18 15.25
N ALA A 2 -17.60 69.40 14.95
CA ALA A 2 -16.78 69.64 13.76
C ALA A 2 -15.34 69.36 14.28
N GLU A 3 -14.63 68.36 13.76
CA GLU A 3 -13.64 68.47 12.67
C GLU A 3 -12.33 69.19 13.07
N LEU A 4 -11.21 68.58 12.63
CA LEU A 4 -9.80 69.05 12.57
C LEU A 4 -8.95 68.76 13.84
N ALA A 5 -7.75 68.16 13.77
CA ALA A 5 -6.82 68.02 12.64
C ALA A 5 -5.94 66.77 12.79
N ALA A 6 -5.56 66.24 11.62
CA ALA A 6 -4.62 65.17 11.40
C ALA A 6 -3.21 65.47 11.93
N ASN A 7 -2.52 64.43 12.37
CA ASN A 7 -1.08 64.30 12.16
C ASN A 7 -0.70 62.82 12.06
N ASP A 8 0.08 62.55 11.01
CA ASP A 8 0.62 61.27 10.59
C ASP A 8 1.28 60.47 11.71
N VAL A 9 0.70 59.32 12.03
CA VAL A 9 1.46 58.08 12.24
C VAL A 9 0.61 56.98 11.61
N ALA A 10 1.09 56.40 10.51
CA ALA A 10 0.54 55.15 10.00
C ALA A 10 0.69 54.09 11.09
N THR A 11 -0.36 53.89 11.89
CA THR A 11 -0.54 52.72 12.73
C THR A 11 -0.66 51.52 11.80
N VAL A 12 0.46 50.87 11.53
CA VAL A 12 0.46 49.46 11.10
C VAL A 12 -0.24 48.70 12.23
N VAL A 13 -1.50 48.32 11.99
CA VAL A 13 -2.23 47.41 12.86
C VAL A 13 -1.55 46.05 12.70
N GLY A 14 -0.49 45.82 13.48
CA GLY A 14 0.20 44.54 13.51
C GLY A 14 -0.74 43.49 14.11
N SER A 15 -1.10 42.47 13.34
CA SER A 15 -1.83 41.31 13.86
C SER A 15 -0.94 40.53 14.85
N ASP A 16 -1.56 39.98 15.90
CA ASP A 16 -0.84 39.19 16.91
C ASP A 16 -0.26 37.90 16.29
N TYR A 17 0.89 37.47 16.80
CA TYR A 17 1.57 36.24 16.40
C TYR A 17 0.65 35.01 16.47
N GLU A 18 -0.23 34.94 17.47
CA GLU A 18 -1.18 33.83 17.62
C GLU A 18 -2.23 33.78 16.51
N ALA A 19 -2.68 34.94 16.01
CA ALA A 19 -3.60 35.01 14.88
C ALA A 19 -2.93 34.48 13.60
N TRP A 20 -1.69 34.91 13.33
CA TRP A 20 -0.88 34.39 12.22
C TRP A 20 -0.67 32.87 12.33
N ASN A 21 -0.26 32.38 13.51
CA ASN A 21 0.05 30.96 13.69
C ASN A 21 -1.20 30.08 13.49
N THR A 22 -2.35 30.49 14.03
CA THR A 22 -3.61 29.75 13.89
C THR A 22 -4.12 29.76 12.45
N ALA A 23 -4.11 30.92 11.79
CA ALA A 23 -4.57 31.04 10.40
C ALA A 23 -3.70 30.21 9.44
N LEU A 24 -2.37 30.29 9.58
CA LEU A 24 -1.43 29.47 8.82
C LEU A 24 -1.64 27.97 9.09
N ALA A 25 -1.82 27.56 10.35
CA ALA A 25 -2.09 26.17 10.71
C ALA A 25 -3.35 25.64 10.01
N HIS A 26 -4.43 26.40 10.06
CA HIS A 26 -5.72 26.02 9.49
C HIS A 26 -5.69 25.94 7.95
N ARG A 27 -5.01 26.87 7.28
CA ARG A 27 -5.01 26.96 5.81
C ARG A 27 -3.96 26.09 5.13
N PHE A 28 -2.77 25.95 5.71
CA PHE A 28 -1.72 25.10 5.13
C PHE A 28 -1.95 23.61 5.45
N PHE A 29 -2.57 23.29 6.59
CA PHE A 29 -2.73 21.93 7.11
C PHE A 29 -4.21 21.57 7.33
N GLY A 30 -5.03 21.85 6.31
CA GLY A 30 -6.42 21.42 6.20
C GLY A 30 -6.56 19.95 5.80
N ASP A 31 -7.77 19.42 5.93
CA ASP A 31 -8.07 18.00 5.63
C ASP A 31 -7.94 17.68 4.13
N ASP A 32 -8.04 18.69 3.27
CA ASP A 32 -7.81 18.60 1.82
C ASP A 32 -6.34 18.35 1.43
N ARG A 33 -5.42 18.45 2.40
CA ARG A 33 -3.98 18.23 2.22
C ARG A 33 -3.54 16.83 2.66
N ALA A 34 -4.48 15.95 3.02
CA ALA A 34 -4.18 14.60 3.48
C ALA A 34 -3.26 13.84 2.52
N GLY A 35 -2.15 13.31 3.05
CA GLY A 35 -1.16 12.56 2.26
C GLY A 35 -0.25 13.38 1.34
N GLU A 36 -0.45 14.70 1.24
CA GLU A 36 0.42 15.57 0.44
C GLU A 36 1.56 16.17 1.26
N LEU A 37 2.73 16.36 0.64
CA LEU A 37 3.78 17.17 1.24
C LEU A 37 3.34 18.64 1.28
N VAL A 38 3.16 19.18 2.48
CA VAL A 38 2.77 20.58 2.66
C VAL A 38 4.00 21.45 2.78
N TYR A 39 4.20 22.35 1.84
CA TYR A 39 5.31 23.30 1.83
C TYR A 39 4.86 24.64 2.39
N LEU A 40 5.62 25.23 3.31
CA LEU A 40 5.37 26.57 3.85
C LEU A 40 5.84 27.64 2.85
N ASP A 41 5.15 27.70 1.70
CA ASP A 41 5.46 28.53 0.54
C ASP A 41 4.47 29.71 0.42
N LYS A 42 4.95 30.92 0.14
CA LYS A 42 4.12 32.12 -0.08
C LYS A 42 3.30 32.02 -1.38
N ASP A 43 3.82 31.32 -2.38
CA ASP A 43 3.15 31.13 -3.68
C ASP A 43 2.00 30.10 -3.62
N ASP A 44 1.75 29.50 -2.46
CA ASP A 44 0.60 28.62 -2.23
C ASP A 44 -0.68 29.48 -2.10
N ASP A 45 -1.76 29.07 -2.78
CA ASP A 45 -3.08 29.75 -2.71
C ASP A 45 -3.59 29.83 -1.26
N ALA A 46 -3.11 28.93 -0.37
CA ALA A 46 -3.37 28.97 1.05
C ALA A 46 -2.88 30.27 1.72
N PHE A 47 -1.74 30.83 1.32
CA PHE A 47 -1.17 32.04 1.94
C PHE A 47 -2.02 33.29 1.68
N ALA A 48 -2.57 33.43 0.46
CA ALA A 48 -3.48 34.52 0.14
C ALA A 48 -4.75 34.47 1.01
N LYS A 49 -5.32 33.27 1.21
CA LYS A 49 -6.47 33.06 2.09
C LYS A 49 -6.17 33.36 3.55
N VAL A 50 -4.94 33.10 4.02
CA VAL A 50 -4.50 33.48 5.37
C VAL A 50 -4.54 35.01 5.54
N CYS A 51 -4.05 35.75 4.55
CA CYS A 51 -4.06 37.22 4.57
C CYS A 51 -5.49 37.77 4.63
N GLU A 52 -6.41 37.17 3.87
CA GLU A 52 -7.85 37.49 3.92
C GLU A 52 -8.45 37.22 5.32
N ASP A 53 -8.17 36.05 5.92
CA ASP A 53 -8.72 35.64 7.23
C ASP A 53 -8.32 36.59 8.37
N ILE A 54 -7.10 37.12 8.33
CA ILE A 54 -6.56 38.01 9.37
C ILE A 54 -6.69 39.50 9.02
N GLY A 55 -7.23 39.83 7.84
CA GLY A 55 -7.44 41.21 7.38
C GLY A 55 -6.16 41.99 7.04
N VAL A 56 -5.12 41.31 6.56
CA VAL A 56 -3.84 41.92 6.15
C VAL A 56 -3.76 41.96 4.63
N ASN A 57 -3.35 43.09 4.05
CA ASN A 57 -3.10 43.18 2.61
C ASN A 57 -1.88 42.32 2.23
N ILE A 58 -1.96 41.56 1.13
CA ILE A 58 -0.91 40.64 0.69
C ILE A 58 0.44 41.33 0.44
N ASP A 59 0.41 42.61 0.03
CA ASP A 59 1.62 43.42 -0.18
C ASP A 59 2.33 43.76 1.14
N ASP A 60 1.58 43.88 2.24
CA ASP A 60 2.10 44.18 3.58
C ASP A 60 2.33 42.92 4.44
N ALA A 61 2.01 41.74 3.90
CA ALA A 61 2.01 40.48 4.64
C ALA A 61 3.39 40.08 5.17
N ASP A 62 4.46 40.26 4.38
CA ASP A 62 5.84 39.95 4.78
C ASP A 62 6.24 40.75 6.03
N ASP A 63 5.98 42.06 6.01
CA ASP A 63 6.35 42.97 7.09
C ASP A 63 5.48 42.75 8.33
N SER A 64 4.18 42.49 8.14
CA SER A 64 3.26 42.14 9.23
C SER A 64 3.69 40.86 9.94
N LEU A 65 3.98 39.78 9.19
CA LEU A 65 4.46 38.51 9.73
C LEU A 65 5.82 38.66 10.43
N ALA A 66 6.76 39.38 9.81
CA ALA A 66 8.08 39.63 10.39
C ALA A 66 7.98 40.42 11.71
N ASN A 67 7.10 41.44 11.78
CA ASN A 67 6.85 42.20 13.00
C ASN A 67 6.23 41.33 14.11
N ALA A 68 5.25 40.48 13.76
CA ALA A 68 4.64 39.55 14.71
C ALA A 68 5.68 38.58 15.31
N VAL A 69 6.55 37.99 14.49
CA VAL A 69 7.64 37.12 14.96
C VAL A 69 8.66 37.89 15.80
N ARG A 70 9.10 39.06 15.32
CA ARG A 70 10.08 39.92 16.00
C ARG A 70 9.62 40.34 17.39
N SER A 71 8.32 40.58 17.58
CA SER A 71 7.74 40.95 18.87
C SER A 71 7.99 39.92 19.98
N ARG A 72 8.23 38.65 19.62
CA ARG A 72 8.52 37.55 20.55
C ARG A 72 10.01 37.21 20.68
N LEU A 73 10.91 37.92 20.00
CA LEU A 73 12.36 37.74 20.14
C LEU A 73 12.90 38.43 21.40
N CYS A 74 13.85 37.78 22.07
CA CYS A 74 14.53 38.31 23.25
C CYS A 74 15.85 39.01 22.87
N TRP A 75 15.96 40.29 23.21
CA TRP A 75 17.17 41.08 22.97
C TRP A 75 18.12 41.09 24.18
N LYS A 76 19.33 41.62 24.03
CA LYS A 76 20.40 41.53 25.05
C LYS A 76 19.96 41.98 26.43
N ASP A 77 19.15 43.03 26.46
CA ASP A 77 18.65 43.65 27.69
C ASP A 77 17.73 42.72 28.49
N SER A 78 17.18 41.66 27.86
CA SER A 78 16.37 40.66 28.54
C SER A 78 17.20 39.58 29.26
N GLY A 79 18.52 39.51 29.03
CA GLY A 79 19.40 38.48 29.60
C GLY A 79 19.13 37.05 29.11
N ARG A 80 18.26 36.85 28.10
CA ARG A 80 17.84 35.54 27.59
C ARG A 80 18.37 35.30 26.16
N ALA A 81 18.42 34.04 25.74
CA ALA A 81 18.74 33.68 24.34
C ALA A 81 17.68 34.24 23.38
N ALA A 82 18.03 34.49 22.12
CA ALA A 82 17.16 35.23 21.18
C ALA A 82 15.81 34.55 20.96
N PHE A 83 15.79 33.22 20.92
CA PHE A 83 14.57 32.41 20.78
C PHE A 83 14.03 31.85 22.10
N ALA A 84 14.45 32.36 23.26
CA ALA A 84 14.08 31.78 24.57
C ALA A 84 12.57 31.77 24.84
N GLU A 85 11.80 32.65 24.21
CA GLU A 85 10.34 32.62 24.30
C GLU A 85 9.74 31.51 23.44
N PHE A 86 10.26 31.29 22.23
CA PHE A 86 9.89 30.16 21.38
C PHE A 86 10.26 28.83 22.03
N ASP A 87 11.44 28.72 22.66
CA ASP A 87 11.83 27.54 23.43
C ASP A 87 10.83 27.25 24.56
N ARG A 88 10.41 28.28 25.30
CA ARG A 88 9.44 28.17 26.41
C ARG A 88 8.09 27.65 25.93
N ILE A 89 7.55 28.21 24.84
CA ILE A 89 6.25 27.78 24.29
C ILE A 89 6.33 26.39 23.67
N THR A 90 7.48 25.95 23.13
CA THR A 90 7.70 24.55 22.71
C THR A 90 7.52 23.60 23.89
N THR A 91 8.20 23.85 25.01
CA THR A 91 8.11 22.99 26.20
C THR A 91 6.67 22.91 26.74
N LEU A 92 5.93 24.02 26.71
CA LEU A 92 4.52 24.04 27.10
C LEU A 92 3.64 23.26 26.13
N TRP A 93 3.88 23.39 24.83
CA TRP A 93 3.16 22.64 23.81
C TRP A 93 3.41 21.14 23.94
N LEU A 94 4.65 20.69 24.14
CA LEU A 94 4.97 19.27 24.37
C LEU A 94 4.22 18.69 25.58
N SER A 95 4.08 19.48 26.64
CA SER A 95 3.33 19.09 27.84
C SER A 95 1.82 19.01 27.56
N ARG A 96 1.26 19.91 26.75
CA ARG A 96 -0.15 19.87 26.33
C ARG A 96 -0.42 18.70 25.39
N ARG A 97 0.47 18.45 24.43
CA ARG A 97 0.43 17.30 23.52
C ARG A 97 0.34 15.99 24.27
N ARG A 98 1.24 15.74 25.24
CA ARG A 98 1.22 14.51 26.05
C ARG A 98 -0.12 14.30 26.76
N LYS A 99 -0.70 15.37 27.33
CA LYS A 99 -2.02 15.32 27.97
C LYS A 99 -3.15 15.04 26.97
N ALA A 100 -3.10 15.67 25.80
CA ALA A 100 -4.09 15.48 24.74
C ALA A 100 -4.08 14.03 24.24
N LEU A 101 -2.91 13.46 23.95
CA LEU A 101 -2.76 12.06 23.53
C LEU A 101 -3.23 11.08 24.61
N ALA A 102 -2.87 11.30 25.88
CA ALA A 102 -3.31 10.46 26.99
C ALA A 102 -4.83 10.52 27.23
N SER A 103 -5.49 11.59 26.80
CA SER A 103 -6.94 11.77 26.92
C SER A 103 -7.68 11.48 25.61
N SER A 104 -6.99 11.01 24.56
CA SER A 104 -7.54 10.80 23.21
C SER A 104 -8.26 12.03 22.64
N ILE A 105 -7.74 13.23 22.92
CA ILE A 105 -8.25 14.51 22.40
C ILE A 105 -7.31 15.04 21.32
N GLN A 106 -7.86 15.84 20.40
CA GLN A 106 -7.10 16.50 19.33
C GLN A 106 -5.89 17.29 19.87
N VAL A 107 -4.72 17.02 19.30
CA VAL A 107 -3.48 17.74 19.61
C VAL A 107 -3.50 19.11 18.95
N PRO A 108 -3.34 20.22 19.69
CA PRO A 108 -3.31 21.56 19.10
C PRO A 108 -2.09 21.74 18.19
N PRO A 109 -2.17 22.57 17.14
CA PRO A 109 -1.04 22.83 16.25
C PRO A 109 0.16 23.43 17.00
N PRO A 110 1.38 23.18 16.53
CA PRO A 110 2.58 23.72 17.15
C PRO A 110 2.60 25.25 17.03
N PRO A 111 3.10 25.96 18.06
CA PRO A 111 3.07 27.41 18.12
C PRO A 111 4.18 28.09 17.27
N HIS A 112 4.71 27.41 16.25
CA HIS A 112 5.89 27.84 15.48
C HIS A 112 5.63 27.97 13.98
N ILE A 113 4.44 27.63 13.49
CA ILE A 113 4.13 27.62 12.05
C ILE A 113 4.40 29.02 11.46
N ALA A 114 3.99 30.09 12.13
CA ALA A 114 4.30 31.46 11.70
C ALA A 114 5.82 31.75 11.63
N LEU A 115 6.58 31.29 12.63
CA LEU A 115 8.04 31.40 12.64
C LEU A 115 8.69 30.60 11.50
N LEU A 116 8.22 29.38 11.24
CA LEU A 116 8.73 28.51 10.19
C LEU A 116 8.40 29.06 8.79
N THR A 117 7.21 29.63 8.58
CA THR A 117 6.85 30.32 7.34
C THR A 117 7.78 31.52 7.09
N LEU A 118 8.13 32.29 8.13
CA LEU A 118 9.11 33.37 7.99
C LEU A 118 10.51 32.86 7.61
N PHE A 119 10.94 31.71 8.16
CA PHE A 119 12.21 31.08 7.77
C PHE A 119 12.20 30.69 6.28
N SER A 120 11.11 30.09 5.78
CA SER A 120 10.94 29.78 4.36
C SER A 120 10.97 31.04 3.48
N LEU A 121 10.34 32.12 3.93
CA LEU A 121 10.31 33.41 3.23
C LEU A 121 11.71 34.05 3.12
N ALA A 122 12.53 33.91 4.17
CA ALA A 122 13.93 34.32 4.12
C ALA A 122 14.75 33.50 3.10
N ALA A 123 14.44 32.20 2.95
CA ALA A 123 15.08 31.33 1.97
C ALA A 123 14.69 31.67 0.53
N GLU A 124 13.42 32.03 0.29
CA GLU A 124 12.93 32.46 -1.02
C GLU A 124 13.71 33.66 -1.58
N ARG A 125 14.06 34.63 -0.72
CA ARG A 125 14.86 35.80 -1.11
C ARG A 125 16.28 35.46 -1.59
N ILE A 126 16.77 34.24 -1.35
CA ILE A 126 18.04 33.74 -1.94
C ILE A 126 17.85 33.31 -3.40
N GLY A 127 16.72 32.69 -3.73
CA GLY A 127 16.44 32.15 -5.08
C GLY A 127 16.19 33.24 -6.14
N GLY A 128 15.79 34.44 -5.72
CA GLY A 128 15.52 35.59 -6.60
C GLY A 128 16.75 36.44 -6.96
N ALA A 129 17.84 36.38 -6.18
CA ALA A 129 19.05 37.16 -6.42
C ALA A 129 20.06 36.36 -7.26
N ASN A 130 20.59 36.95 -8.34
CA ASN A 130 21.68 36.35 -9.13
C ASN A 130 22.85 35.95 -8.22
N SER A 131 23.04 34.65 -8.03
CA SER A 131 24.03 34.04 -7.15
C SER A 131 25.42 33.99 -7.80
N ASP A 132 26.04 35.15 -8.04
CA ASP A 132 27.45 35.21 -8.48
C ASP A 132 28.44 35.48 -7.34
N THR A 133 27.98 35.70 -6.10
CA THR A 133 28.88 36.01 -4.98
C THR A 133 28.38 35.46 -3.63
N GLY A 134 29.02 34.39 -3.14
CA GLY A 134 28.99 33.99 -1.73
C GLY A 134 28.36 32.62 -1.41
N ALA A 135 28.84 31.99 -0.34
CA ALA A 135 28.34 30.71 0.17
C ALA A 135 26.88 30.82 0.65
N VAL A 136 26.02 29.88 0.25
CA VAL A 136 24.56 29.87 0.48
C VAL A 136 24.13 30.12 1.94
N GLU A 137 24.89 29.60 2.92
CA GLU A 137 24.61 29.82 4.35
C GLU A 137 24.70 31.30 4.74
N SER A 138 25.71 32.02 4.24
CA SER A 138 25.91 33.43 4.55
C SER A 138 24.83 34.33 3.95
N GLY A 139 24.33 33.98 2.76
CA GLY A 139 23.21 34.65 2.11
C GLY A 139 21.90 34.48 2.86
N TYR A 140 21.63 33.28 3.39
CA TYR A 140 20.42 33.01 4.18
C TYR A 140 20.34 33.88 5.43
N TYR A 141 21.39 33.90 6.26
CA TYR A 141 21.39 34.68 7.50
C TYR A 141 21.23 36.18 7.24
N SER A 142 21.83 36.71 6.17
CA SER A 142 21.67 38.12 5.80
C SER A 142 20.21 38.48 5.49
N ASN A 143 19.50 37.62 4.75
CA ASN A 143 18.09 37.84 4.42
C ASN A 143 17.19 37.72 5.65
N LEU A 144 17.41 36.71 6.50
CA LEU A 144 16.65 36.51 7.73
C LEU A 144 16.87 37.67 8.73
N GLU A 145 18.11 38.11 8.92
CA GLU A 145 18.45 39.26 9.77
C GLU A 145 17.84 40.56 9.22
N GLY A 146 17.80 40.72 7.90
CA GLY A 146 17.17 41.86 7.23
C GLY A 146 15.65 41.90 7.43
N LEU A 147 14.97 40.76 7.23
CA LEU A 147 13.53 40.60 7.45
C LEU A 147 13.12 40.94 8.89
N LEU A 148 13.86 40.41 9.85
CA LEU A 148 13.59 40.61 11.29
C LEU A 148 14.15 41.93 11.83
N ALA A 149 14.80 42.75 10.99
CA ALA A 149 15.52 43.96 11.37
C ALA A 149 16.44 43.73 12.59
N VAL A 150 17.20 42.63 12.60
CA VAL A 150 18.08 42.23 13.70
C VAL A 150 19.21 43.25 13.84
N PRO A 151 19.41 43.86 15.02
CA PRO A 151 20.52 44.79 15.24
C PRO A 151 21.88 44.10 15.01
N ARG A 152 22.85 44.79 14.39
CA ARG A 152 24.19 44.23 14.12
C ARG A 152 24.88 43.70 15.39
N ALA A 153 24.67 44.34 16.53
CA ALA A 153 25.22 43.90 17.82
C ALA A 153 24.64 42.55 18.30
N GLU A 154 23.47 42.16 17.80
CA GLU A 154 22.72 40.97 18.22
C GLU A 154 22.93 39.79 17.26
N SER A 155 23.47 40.02 16.05
CA SER A 155 23.64 39.02 14.99
C SER A 155 24.31 37.74 15.47
N GLY A 156 25.42 37.84 16.22
CA GLY A 156 26.11 36.67 16.77
C GLY A 156 25.22 35.84 17.70
N ARG A 157 24.52 36.48 18.65
CA ARG A 157 23.63 35.79 19.60
C ARG A 157 22.41 35.21 18.90
N PHE A 158 21.87 35.90 17.91
CA PHE A 158 20.76 35.45 17.09
C PHE A 158 21.12 34.18 16.32
N ARG A 159 22.25 34.16 15.59
CA ARG A 159 22.73 32.99 14.85
C ARG A 159 23.01 31.79 15.76
N THR A 160 23.66 32.00 16.90
CA THR A 160 23.87 30.91 17.89
C THR A 160 22.54 30.34 18.40
N SER A 161 21.55 31.20 18.67
CA SER A 161 20.23 30.74 19.10
C SER A 161 19.49 29.99 17.98
N PHE A 162 19.60 30.46 16.73
CA PHE A 162 19.01 29.78 15.55
C PHE A 162 19.56 28.37 15.39
N THR A 163 20.88 28.22 15.40
CA THR A 163 21.58 26.92 15.32
C THR A 163 21.19 25.99 16.47
N LYS A 164 20.90 26.53 17.66
CA LYS A 164 20.54 25.71 18.82
C LYS A 164 19.10 25.20 18.79
N SER A 165 18.16 26.02 18.33
CA SER A 165 16.73 25.75 18.53
C SER A 165 15.91 25.48 17.26
N SER A 166 16.38 25.91 16.07
CA SER A 166 15.57 25.85 14.84
C SER A 166 15.10 24.44 14.47
N GLU A 167 15.94 23.41 14.65
CA GLU A 167 15.55 22.02 14.37
C GLU A 167 14.37 21.56 15.23
N ALA A 168 14.37 21.90 16.52
CA ALA A 168 13.29 21.50 17.42
C ALA A 168 11.93 22.06 16.98
N TYR A 169 11.91 23.22 16.32
CA TYR A 169 10.67 23.80 15.79
C TYR A 169 10.15 23.05 14.56
N TRP A 170 11.05 22.69 13.63
CA TRP A 170 10.69 21.83 12.49
C TRP A 170 10.26 20.44 12.95
N GLU A 171 10.95 19.86 13.93
CA GLU A 171 10.59 18.58 14.54
C GLU A 171 9.25 18.65 15.27
N SER A 172 8.89 19.79 15.89
CA SER A 172 7.56 19.98 16.49
C SER A 172 6.44 19.93 15.45
N LEU A 173 6.68 20.51 14.27
CA LEU A 173 5.75 20.42 13.14
C LEU A 173 5.64 18.99 12.61
N SER A 174 6.78 18.32 12.38
CA SER A 174 6.79 16.92 11.96
C SER A 174 6.05 16.03 12.95
N LEU A 175 6.32 16.19 14.26
CA LEU A 175 5.67 15.42 15.32
C LEU A 175 4.15 15.63 15.36
N TRP A 176 3.68 16.87 15.17
CA TRP A 176 2.26 17.14 15.10
C TRP A 176 1.59 16.50 13.89
N LEU A 177 2.20 16.57 12.70
CA LEU A 177 1.67 15.91 11.50
C LEU A 177 1.69 14.37 11.65
N GLU A 178 2.71 13.86 12.33
CA GLU A 178 2.85 12.44 12.67
C GLU A 178 1.72 11.96 13.60
N ASP A 179 1.35 12.77 14.60
CA ASP A 179 0.21 12.50 15.49
C ASP A 179 -1.13 12.52 14.76
N GLN A 180 -1.20 13.10 13.57
CA GLN A 180 -2.44 13.18 12.78
C GLN A 180 -2.43 12.18 11.62
N ASP A 181 -1.51 11.21 11.64
CA ASP A 181 -1.33 10.18 10.62
C ASP A 181 -1.20 10.71 9.17
N GLY A 182 -0.73 11.95 9.00
CA GLY A 182 -0.64 12.61 7.70
C GLY A 182 -1.97 13.13 7.13
N HIS A 183 -3.08 13.08 7.88
CA HIS A 183 -4.39 13.60 7.44
C HIS A 183 -4.40 15.13 7.28
N ARG A 184 -3.51 15.83 7.97
CA ARG A 184 -3.29 17.28 7.82
C ARG A 184 -2.13 17.62 6.88
N GLY A 185 -1.66 16.64 6.11
CA GLY A 185 -0.46 16.74 5.30
C GLY A 185 0.75 16.03 5.91
N MET A 186 1.75 15.84 5.07
CA MET A 186 2.98 15.10 5.36
C MET A 186 4.14 16.07 5.58
N PRO A 187 5.09 15.76 6.50
CA PRO A 187 6.27 16.58 6.70
C PRO A 187 7.08 16.74 5.41
N SER A 188 7.42 17.98 5.04
CA SER A 188 8.09 18.30 3.77
C SER A 188 9.52 18.83 3.94
N ALA A 189 9.93 19.13 5.17
CA ALA A 189 11.24 19.70 5.48
C ALA A 189 12.28 18.58 5.63
N TYR A 190 13.18 18.48 4.65
CA TYR A 190 14.29 17.52 4.64
C TYR A 190 15.62 18.27 4.47
N ALA A 191 16.65 17.84 5.20
CA ALA A 191 18.02 18.34 5.04
C ALA A 191 19.03 17.21 5.22
N LEU A 192 19.60 16.69 4.13
CA LEU A 192 20.76 15.78 4.19
C LEU A 192 22.08 16.57 4.34
N MET A 193 22.14 17.80 3.79
CA MET A 193 23.31 18.68 3.82
C MET A 193 22.96 20.04 4.45
N HIS A 194 23.91 20.65 5.18
CA HIS A 194 23.72 21.93 5.88
C HIS A 194 22.57 21.92 6.90
N ARG A 195 22.68 21.03 7.89
CA ARG A 195 21.77 20.74 9.02
C ARG A 195 20.69 21.80 9.32
N TYR A 196 21.10 23.03 9.68
CA TYR A 196 20.16 24.06 10.16
C TYR A 196 19.51 24.90 9.05
N VAL A 197 20.28 25.27 8.03
CA VAL A 197 19.84 26.19 6.96
C VAL A 197 19.24 25.43 5.77
N GLY A 198 19.48 24.12 5.68
CA GLY A 198 18.90 23.25 4.66
C GLY A 198 17.38 23.13 4.77
N LEU A 199 16.82 23.09 5.99
CA LEU A 199 15.39 22.90 6.22
C LEU A 199 14.54 24.06 5.66
N PRO A 200 14.81 25.34 5.97
CA PRO A 200 14.05 26.44 5.35
C PRO A 200 14.22 26.52 3.84
N ILE A 201 15.40 26.18 3.31
CA ILE A 201 15.65 26.28 1.87
C ILE A 201 14.92 25.17 1.10
N SER A 202 14.78 23.97 1.65
CA SER A 202 14.02 22.89 0.98
C SER A 202 12.53 23.24 0.82
N GLN A 203 12.02 24.19 1.62
CA GLN A 203 10.64 24.67 1.52
C GLN A 203 10.39 25.60 0.32
N ALA A 204 11.39 26.41 -0.07
CA ALA A 204 11.22 27.47 -1.08
C ALA A 204 11.91 27.16 -2.43
N LEU A 205 12.77 26.13 -2.50
CA LEU A 205 13.64 25.91 -3.66
C LEU A 205 12.89 25.44 -4.92
N VAL A 206 11.90 24.54 -4.78
CA VAL A 206 11.19 23.93 -5.92
C VAL A 206 9.70 24.21 -5.76
N ARG A 207 9.14 25.07 -6.61
CA ARG A 207 7.72 25.49 -6.52
C ARG A 207 6.77 24.41 -7.03
N ALA A 208 5.47 24.61 -6.79
CA ALA A 208 4.41 23.66 -7.13
C ALA A 208 4.41 23.22 -8.61
N ARG A 209 4.82 24.11 -9.52
CA ARG A 209 4.91 23.80 -10.96
C ARG A 209 6.06 22.85 -11.28
N GLU A 210 7.23 23.07 -10.68
CA GLU A 210 8.41 22.21 -10.84
C GLU A 210 8.19 20.85 -10.18
N ARG A 211 7.51 20.78 -9.01
CA ARG A 211 7.18 19.51 -8.33
C ARG A 211 6.29 18.60 -9.21
N ARG A 212 5.28 19.17 -9.88
CA ARG A 212 4.48 18.43 -10.90
C ARG A 212 5.33 17.88 -12.05
N ASN A 213 6.39 18.60 -12.43
CA ASN A 213 7.28 18.19 -13.50
C ASN A 213 8.23 17.06 -13.06
N LEU A 214 8.60 16.99 -11.78
CA LEU A 214 9.31 15.84 -11.18
C LEU A 214 8.46 14.57 -11.21
N LYS A 215 7.16 14.65 -10.89
CA LYS A 215 6.25 13.49 -10.98
C LYS A 215 6.20 12.90 -12.39
N LYS A 216 6.12 13.76 -13.41
CA LYS A 216 6.22 13.35 -14.82
C LYS A 216 7.57 12.70 -15.16
N MET A 217 8.67 13.21 -14.61
CA MET A 217 10.00 12.62 -14.78
C MET A 217 10.06 11.19 -14.23
N PHE A 218 9.42 10.91 -13.08
CA PHE A 218 9.38 9.56 -12.52
C PHE A 218 8.76 8.55 -13.49
N GLU A 219 7.63 8.92 -14.10
CA GLU A 219 6.96 8.15 -15.15
C GLU A 219 7.85 7.93 -16.37
N GLU A 220 8.45 9.01 -16.90
CA GLU A 220 9.29 8.95 -18.10
C GLU A 220 10.54 8.08 -17.90
N GLN A 221 11.17 8.16 -16.72
CA GLN A 221 12.34 7.37 -16.35
C GLN A 221 12.01 5.93 -15.94
N GLY A 222 10.72 5.57 -15.86
CA GLY A 222 10.27 4.21 -15.53
C GLY A 222 10.49 3.82 -14.07
N PHE A 223 10.45 4.79 -13.16
CA PHE A 223 10.45 4.47 -11.73
C PHE A 223 9.13 3.80 -11.34
N VAL A 224 9.21 2.88 -10.37
CA VAL A 224 8.04 2.19 -9.81
C VAL A 224 7.69 2.84 -8.48
N ALA A 225 6.43 3.20 -8.28
CA ALA A 225 5.98 3.79 -7.02
C ALA A 225 6.22 2.83 -5.84
N GLY A 226 6.63 3.38 -4.69
CA GLY A 226 7.01 2.59 -3.51
C GLY A 226 8.41 1.94 -3.58
N GLN A 227 9.14 2.10 -4.67
CA GLN A 227 10.56 1.76 -4.75
C GLN A 227 11.39 2.65 -3.81
N THR A 228 12.51 2.13 -3.31
CA THR A 228 13.55 2.94 -2.66
C THR A 228 14.59 3.38 -3.69
N VAL A 229 14.96 4.66 -3.65
CA VAL A 229 15.94 5.27 -4.56
C VAL A 229 16.96 6.03 -3.72
N SER A 230 18.24 5.80 -3.99
CA SER A 230 19.31 6.55 -3.33
C SER A 230 19.43 7.98 -3.88
N HIS A 231 20.13 8.83 -3.13
CA HIS A 231 20.48 10.18 -3.60
C HIS A 231 21.26 10.15 -4.92
N THR A 232 22.27 9.28 -5.04
CA THR A 232 23.10 9.15 -6.25
C THR A 232 22.29 8.70 -7.47
N ASP A 233 21.37 7.75 -7.30
CA ASP A 233 20.58 7.21 -8.40
C ASP A 233 19.51 8.21 -8.87
N MET A 234 18.86 8.92 -7.94
CA MET A 234 17.93 10.01 -8.27
C MET A 234 18.66 11.18 -8.94
N TYR A 235 19.85 11.56 -8.45
CA TYR A 235 20.70 12.55 -9.10
C TYR A 235 20.98 12.17 -10.56
N GLY A 236 21.40 10.93 -10.81
CA GLY A 236 21.69 10.44 -12.16
C GLY A 236 20.47 10.46 -13.07
N ALA A 237 19.29 10.12 -12.54
CA ALA A 237 18.04 10.16 -13.30
C ALA A 237 17.65 11.59 -13.71
N ILE A 238 17.71 12.54 -12.78
CA ILE A 238 17.42 13.96 -13.06
C ILE A 238 18.43 14.53 -14.06
N ASP A 239 19.71 14.24 -13.90
CA ASP A 239 20.76 14.75 -14.79
C ASP A 239 20.57 14.25 -16.23
N VAL A 240 20.23 12.98 -16.41
CA VAL A 240 19.91 12.40 -17.73
C VAL A 240 18.65 13.03 -18.32
N TRP A 241 17.62 13.21 -17.51
CA TRP A 241 16.34 13.76 -17.96
C TRP A 241 16.46 15.23 -18.41
N ILE A 242 17.11 16.07 -17.61
CA ILE A 242 17.32 17.51 -17.91
C ILE A 242 18.18 17.71 -19.16
N ASN A 243 19.21 16.88 -19.35
CA ASN A 243 20.10 16.99 -20.50
C ASN A 243 19.61 16.21 -21.74
N SER A 244 18.41 15.64 -21.72
CA SER A 244 17.86 14.90 -22.85
C SER A 244 17.38 15.84 -23.98
N ALA A 245 17.58 15.42 -25.24
CA ALA A 245 17.23 16.22 -26.43
C ALA A 245 15.72 16.56 -26.53
N ARG A 246 14.87 15.80 -25.85
CA ARG A 246 13.42 16.02 -25.74
C ARG A 246 12.98 16.13 -24.28
N THR A 247 13.73 16.89 -23.48
CA THR A 247 13.39 17.05 -22.06
C THR A 247 12.01 17.67 -21.89
N SER A 248 11.22 17.12 -20.98
CA SER A 248 9.98 17.72 -20.52
C SER A 248 10.19 18.66 -19.33
N ALA A 249 11.45 18.86 -18.91
CA ALA A 249 11.83 19.76 -17.83
C ALA A 249 11.49 21.22 -18.17
N ASN A 250 10.93 21.97 -17.21
CA ASN A 250 10.67 23.40 -17.41
C ASN A 250 11.96 24.24 -17.32
N LYS A 251 11.94 25.46 -17.89
CA LYS A 251 13.14 26.33 -17.96
C LYS A 251 13.70 26.70 -16.58
N ALA A 252 12.85 26.85 -15.57
CA ALA A 252 13.25 27.20 -14.21
C ALA A 252 14.07 26.07 -13.57
N LEU A 253 13.58 24.84 -13.64
CA LEU A 253 14.27 23.66 -13.12
C LEU A 253 15.61 23.42 -13.82
N VAL A 254 15.67 23.62 -15.14
CA VAL A 254 16.94 23.55 -15.91
C VAL A 254 17.95 24.59 -15.43
N LYS A 255 17.50 25.83 -15.16
CA LYS A 255 18.37 26.90 -14.63
C LYS A 255 18.89 26.56 -13.23
N MET A 256 18.01 26.07 -12.35
CA MET A 256 18.41 25.68 -10.99
C MET A 256 19.40 24.51 -10.99
N TRP A 257 19.20 23.51 -11.85
CA TRP A 257 20.10 22.37 -12.00
C TRP A 257 21.49 22.75 -12.54
N ALA A 258 21.67 23.93 -13.12
CA ALA A 258 22.98 24.39 -13.55
C ALA A 258 23.91 24.74 -12.37
N SER A 259 23.35 25.10 -11.20
CA SER A 259 24.12 25.42 -10.00
C SER A 259 24.52 24.15 -9.23
N SER A 260 25.82 23.92 -9.03
CA SER A 260 26.32 22.73 -8.32
C SER A 260 25.84 22.64 -6.87
N GLU A 261 25.63 23.77 -6.20
CA GLU A 261 25.19 23.83 -4.80
C GLU A 261 23.71 23.44 -4.63
N LEU A 262 22.86 23.71 -5.63
CA LEU A 262 21.42 23.43 -5.56
C LEU A 262 21.06 22.01 -5.95
N LYS A 263 21.91 21.32 -6.72
CA LYS A 263 21.62 19.95 -7.22
C LYS A 263 21.29 18.97 -6.10
N SER A 264 22.07 18.94 -5.01
CA SER A 264 21.82 18.01 -3.89
C SER A 264 20.44 18.21 -3.29
N ARG A 265 19.99 19.47 -3.18
CA ARG A 265 18.71 19.84 -2.58
C ARG A 265 17.53 19.52 -3.49
N ILE A 266 17.69 19.73 -4.80
CA ILE A 266 16.68 19.33 -5.79
C ILE A 266 16.48 17.80 -5.75
N VAL A 267 17.56 17.05 -5.58
CA VAL A 267 17.49 15.59 -5.42
C VAL A 267 16.76 15.21 -4.13
N GLU A 268 17.02 15.88 -3.01
CA GLU A 268 16.31 15.66 -1.74
C GLU A 268 14.80 15.90 -1.88
N ILE A 269 14.41 17.00 -2.52
CA ILE A 269 12.99 17.29 -2.80
C ILE A 269 12.38 16.25 -3.74
N ALA A 270 13.12 15.84 -4.78
CA ALA A 270 12.66 14.80 -5.69
C ALA A 270 12.49 13.44 -4.99
N LEU A 271 13.36 13.10 -4.03
CA LEU A 271 13.21 11.88 -3.23
C LEU A 271 11.98 11.95 -2.31
N ALA A 272 11.71 13.10 -1.70
CA ALA A 272 10.51 13.30 -0.89
C ALA A 272 9.23 13.20 -1.73
N GLU A 273 9.17 13.90 -2.87
CA GLU A 273 8.08 13.81 -3.83
C GLU A 273 7.90 12.39 -4.37
N PHE A 274 9.01 11.67 -4.59
CA PHE A 274 8.96 10.28 -5.04
C PHE A 274 8.41 9.33 -3.96
N ALA A 275 8.71 9.58 -2.69
CA ALA A 275 8.22 8.77 -1.57
C ALA A 275 6.70 8.87 -1.37
N THR A 276 6.10 9.99 -1.76
CA THR A 276 4.64 10.23 -1.71
C THR A 276 3.94 9.99 -3.05
N TRP A 277 4.70 9.68 -4.11
CA TRP A 277 4.15 9.46 -5.44
C TRP A 277 3.51 8.07 -5.57
N GLU A 278 2.20 8.02 -5.82
CA GLU A 278 1.44 6.77 -6.00
C GLU A 278 1.55 6.15 -7.40
N GLY A 279 2.41 6.69 -8.27
CA GLY A 279 2.57 6.20 -9.64
C GLY A 279 1.72 6.95 -10.67
N ALA A 280 1.82 6.51 -11.93
CA ALA A 280 1.18 7.13 -13.10
C ALA A 280 -0.37 7.14 -13.04
N ALA A 281 -0.94 6.33 -12.13
CA ALA A 281 -2.36 6.18 -11.90
C ALA A 281 -3.04 7.44 -11.34
N SER A 282 -2.35 8.21 -10.49
CA SER A 282 -2.89 9.44 -9.86
C SER A 282 -2.97 10.62 -10.83
N SER A 283 -2.23 10.58 -11.93
CA SER A 283 -2.15 11.64 -12.93
C SER A 283 -3.38 11.71 -13.86
N ALA A 284 -4.36 10.81 -13.71
CA ALA A 284 -5.49 10.63 -14.61
C ALA A 284 -6.58 11.73 -14.53
N GLU A 285 -6.56 12.60 -13.52
CA GLU A 285 -7.44 13.78 -13.48
C GLU A 285 -6.97 14.92 -14.41
N GLY A 286 -5.77 14.81 -14.99
CA GLY A 286 -5.27 15.71 -16.01
C GLY A 286 -5.64 15.26 -17.42
N LYS A 287 -6.38 16.09 -18.18
CA LYS A 287 -6.69 15.87 -19.61
C LYS A 287 -5.50 15.33 -20.41
N GLY A 288 -5.64 14.09 -20.87
CA GLY A 288 -5.09 13.53 -22.11
C GLY A 288 -3.61 13.83 -22.41
N GLY A 289 -2.69 13.12 -21.76
CA GLY A 289 -1.31 13.03 -22.22
C GLY A 289 -1.21 12.21 -23.53
N THR A 290 -0.98 12.88 -24.66
CA THR A 290 -0.77 12.29 -26.00
C THR A 290 0.62 11.66 -26.16
N GLY A 291 1.07 10.86 -25.18
CA GLY A 291 2.28 10.06 -25.30
C GLY A 291 1.99 8.69 -25.96
N PRO A 292 2.96 8.06 -26.64
CA PRO A 292 2.83 6.67 -27.03
C PRO A 292 2.75 5.81 -25.76
N GLY A 293 1.56 5.32 -25.43
CA GLY A 293 1.35 4.45 -24.26
C GLY A 293 2.20 3.20 -24.34
N ARG A 294 2.76 2.76 -23.20
CA ARG A 294 3.56 1.53 -23.10
C ARG A 294 2.65 0.30 -22.98
N CYS A 295 3.11 -0.83 -23.53
CA CYS A 295 2.49 -2.14 -23.40
C CYS A 295 3.47 -3.06 -22.66
N LEU A 296 3.15 -3.45 -21.41
CA LEU A 296 4.06 -4.16 -20.51
C LEU A 296 3.51 -5.55 -20.16
N LEU A 297 4.36 -6.57 -20.13
CA LEU A 297 3.96 -7.90 -19.64
C LEU A 297 3.66 -7.84 -18.15
N THR A 298 2.61 -8.54 -17.72
CA THR A 298 2.34 -8.79 -16.30
C THR A 298 2.35 -10.28 -16.00
N LEU A 299 2.82 -10.63 -14.81
CA LEU A 299 2.81 -11.97 -14.24
C LEU A 299 2.17 -11.94 -12.85
N ARG A 300 1.17 -12.78 -12.62
CA ARG A 300 0.47 -12.89 -11.33
C ARG A 300 0.37 -14.33 -10.89
N ASP A 301 0.27 -14.54 -9.59
CA ASP A 301 -0.08 -15.84 -9.04
C ASP A 301 -1.61 -15.97 -9.02
N GLY A 302 -2.08 -17.10 -9.51
CA GLY A 302 -3.47 -17.51 -9.43
C GLY A 302 -3.57 -18.91 -8.81
N ARG A 303 -4.80 -19.32 -8.50
CA ARG A 303 -5.08 -20.72 -8.11
C ARG A 303 -6.08 -21.35 -9.06
N VAL A 304 -5.89 -22.63 -9.33
CA VAL A 304 -6.88 -23.51 -9.97
C VAL A 304 -7.11 -24.67 -9.01
N MET A 305 -8.27 -24.66 -8.34
CA MET A 305 -8.54 -25.51 -7.17
C MET A 305 -7.44 -25.33 -6.09
N LEU A 306 -6.75 -26.41 -5.70
CA LEU A 306 -5.71 -26.43 -4.69
C LEU A 306 -4.28 -26.20 -5.25
N ARG A 307 -4.13 -25.90 -6.55
CA ARG A 307 -2.82 -25.72 -7.18
C ARG A 307 -2.57 -24.26 -7.55
N SER A 308 -1.40 -23.74 -7.19
CA SER A 308 -0.91 -22.44 -7.64
C SER A 308 -0.49 -22.50 -9.11
N GLU A 309 -0.81 -21.44 -9.86
CA GLU A 309 -0.53 -21.30 -11.29
C GLU A 309 -0.15 -19.84 -11.58
N MET A 310 0.89 -19.64 -12.38
CA MET A 310 1.28 -18.35 -12.92
C MET A 310 0.38 -17.93 -14.09
N ARG A 311 -0.13 -16.71 -14.04
CA ARG A 311 -0.99 -16.10 -15.06
C ARG A 311 -0.28 -14.94 -15.73
N PHE A 312 -0.26 -14.95 -17.06
CA PHE A 312 0.41 -13.94 -17.89
C PHE A 312 -0.63 -13.05 -18.58
N GLY A 313 -0.32 -11.76 -18.69
CA GLY A 313 -1.19 -10.78 -19.34
C GLY A 313 -0.43 -9.53 -19.78
N LEU A 314 -1.17 -8.48 -20.15
CA LEU A 314 -0.60 -7.17 -20.48
C LEU A 314 -1.25 -6.04 -19.68
N ILE A 315 -0.45 -5.03 -19.35
CA ILE A 315 -0.90 -3.70 -18.92
C ILE A 315 -0.70 -2.72 -20.08
N LEU A 316 -1.73 -1.92 -20.35
CA LEU A 316 -1.72 -0.85 -21.35
C LEU A 316 -1.75 0.50 -20.61
N ALA A 317 -0.62 1.20 -20.62
CA ALA A 317 -0.52 2.51 -19.99
C ALA A 317 -1.36 3.55 -20.76
N ALA A 318 -2.03 4.44 -20.03
CA ALA A 318 -2.92 5.47 -20.54
C ALA A 318 -4.13 4.93 -21.34
N ALA A 319 -4.58 3.71 -21.03
CA ALA A 319 -5.85 3.15 -21.50
C ALA A 319 -6.85 3.08 -20.34
N SER A 320 -8.13 3.31 -20.62
CA SER A 320 -9.19 3.34 -19.61
C SER A 320 -9.89 1.98 -19.47
N PRO A 321 -10.34 1.59 -18.26
CA PRO A 321 -11.16 0.42 -18.08
C PRO A 321 -12.42 0.49 -18.96
N GLY A 322 -12.81 -0.64 -19.54
CA GLY A 322 -13.98 -0.75 -20.42
C GLY A 322 -13.71 -0.45 -21.90
N GLU A 323 -12.56 0.12 -22.27
CA GLU A 323 -12.19 0.32 -23.68
C GLU A 323 -12.10 -1.01 -24.43
N THR A 324 -12.59 -1.02 -25.67
CA THR A 324 -12.49 -2.19 -26.55
C THR A 324 -11.09 -2.29 -27.14
N CYS A 325 -10.53 -3.50 -27.07
CA CYS A 325 -9.24 -3.87 -27.60
C CYS A 325 -9.37 -4.99 -28.62
N ARG A 326 -8.46 -4.99 -29.60
CA ARG A 326 -8.33 -6.05 -30.59
C ARG A 326 -6.88 -6.50 -30.72
N ILE A 327 -6.69 -7.81 -30.79
CA ILE A 327 -5.41 -8.45 -31.09
C ILE A 327 -5.59 -9.37 -32.29
N ASP A 328 -4.75 -9.19 -33.30
CA ASP A 328 -4.67 -10.09 -34.45
C ASP A 328 -3.64 -11.20 -34.18
N GLY A 329 -4.00 -12.43 -34.52
CA GLY A 329 -3.15 -13.61 -34.45
C GLY A 329 -2.82 -14.17 -35.84
N LEU A 330 -2.33 -15.40 -35.88
CA LEU A 330 -2.05 -16.13 -37.12
C LEU A 330 -3.37 -16.49 -37.85
N GLN A 331 -3.27 -16.64 -39.18
CA GLN A 331 -4.36 -17.10 -40.05
C GLN A 331 -5.59 -16.17 -40.04
N ASP A 332 -5.39 -14.86 -39.97
CA ASP A 332 -6.44 -13.83 -39.95
C ASP A 332 -7.46 -13.97 -38.80
N LEU A 333 -7.10 -14.71 -37.75
CA LEU A 333 -7.88 -14.78 -36.52
C LEU A 333 -7.65 -13.52 -35.70
N ALA A 334 -8.71 -12.94 -35.14
CA ALA A 334 -8.63 -11.83 -34.21
C ALA A 334 -9.48 -12.11 -32.97
N LYS A 335 -9.05 -11.58 -31.82
CA LYS A 335 -9.86 -11.54 -30.60
C LYS A 335 -10.13 -10.09 -30.22
N GLU A 336 -11.41 -9.79 -30.04
CA GLU A 336 -11.89 -8.54 -29.45
C GLU A 336 -12.31 -8.79 -28.00
N PHE A 337 -11.97 -7.85 -27.12
CA PHE A 337 -12.25 -7.93 -25.70
C PHE A 337 -12.26 -6.51 -25.10
N ARG A 338 -12.69 -6.36 -23.85
CA ARG A 338 -12.64 -5.07 -23.13
C ARG A 338 -11.54 -5.08 -22.08
N LEU A 339 -10.91 -3.92 -21.87
CA LEU A 339 -9.94 -3.74 -20.80
C LEU A 339 -10.60 -3.74 -19.44
N GLU A 340 -9.88 -4.28 -18.46
CA GLU A 340 -10.27 -4.26 -17.06
C GLU A 340 -9.29 -3.40 -16.25
N ALA A 341 -9.79 -2.85 -15.15
CA ALA A 341 -8.94 -2.17 -14.18
C ALA A 341 -8.01 -3.19 -13.49
N LEU A 342 -6.72 -2.89 -13.49
CA LEU A 342 -5.66 -3.66 -12.86
C LEU A 342 -5.07 -2.87 -11.69
N GLY A 343 -5.72 -2.96 -10.54
CA GLY A 343 -5.37 -2.12 -9.39
C GLY A 343 -5.72 -0.66 -9.66
N VAL A 344 -4.99 0.26 -9.03
CA VAL A 344 -5.26 1.70 -9.13
C VAL A 344 -4.66 2.25 -10.43
N GLY A 345 -5.51 2.84 -11.28
CA GLY A 345 -5.14 3.60 -12.49
C GLY A 345 -4.28 2.90 -13.55
N SER A 346 -4.28 1.56 -13.57
CA SER A 346 -3.75 0.78 -14.69
C SER A 346 -4.85 -0.10 -15.27
N SER A 347 -4.79 -0.35 -16.58
CA SER A 347 -5.79 -1.16 -17.29
C SER A 347 -5.09 -2.28 -18.06
N GLY A 348 -5.69 -3.46 -18.11
CA GLY A 348 -5.09 -4.59 -18.82
C GLY A 348 -5.97 -5.84 -18.85
N PHE A 349 -5.37 -6.96 -19.23
CA PHE A 349 -6.07 -8.22 -19.47
C PHE A 349 -5.14 -9.44 -19.30
N ASP A 350 -5.75 -10.59 -18.99
CA ASP A 350 -5.08 -11.88 -18.87
C ASP A 350 -5.17 -12.66 -20.20
N PHE A 351 -4.07 -13.28 -20.63
CA PHE A 351 -4.06 -14.02 -21.89
C PHE A 351 -5.03 -15.19 -21.87
N ARG A 352 -5.08 -15.95 -20.77
CA ARG A 352 -5.93 -17.14 -20.68
C ARG A 352 -7.41 -16.78 -20.66
N ALA A 353 -7.78 -15.71 -19.99
CA ALA A 353 -9.17 -15.27 -19.93
C ALA A 353 -9.70 -14.75 -21.27
N VAL A 354 -8.85 -14.07 -22.05
CA VAL A 354 -9.18 -13.62 -23.43
C VAL A 354 -9.08 -14.78 -24.44
N GLY A 355 -8.42 -15.88 -24.09
CA GLY A 355 -8.24 -17.04 -24.96
C GLY A 355 -7.04 -16.93 -25.90
N ILE A 356 -5.96 -16.28 -25.46
CA ILE A 356 -4.69 -16.11 -26.17
C ILE A 356 -3.67 -17.12 -25.63
N ASP A 357 -2.87 -17.73 -26.51
CA ASP A 357 -1.78 -18.60 -26.12
C ASP A 357 -0.62 -17.80 -25.53
N ALA A 358 -0.38 -17.94 -24.23
CA ALA A 358 0.62 -17.17 -23.50
C ALA A 358 2.04 -17.36 -24.06
N GLY A 359 2.40 -18.56 -24.52
CA GLY A 359 3.72 -18.83 -25.10
C GLY A 359 3.96 -18.01 -26.36
N SER A 360 2.99 -18.02 -27.28
CA SER A 360 3.02 -17.21 -28.50
C SER A 360 2.98 -15.71 -28.22
N ALA A 361 2.22 -15.27 -27.21
CA ALA A 361 2.11 -13.87 -26.82
C ALA A 361 3.43 -13.33 -26.23
N ILE A 362 4.11 -14.11 -25.38
CA ILE A 362 5.39 -13.72 -24.80
C ILE A 362 6.48 -13.65 -25.88
N ALA A 363 6.53 -14.64 -26.77
CA ALA A 363 7.54 -14.78 -27.79
C ALA A 363 7.28 -13.97 -29.06
N GLY A 364 6.04 -13.51 -29.27
CA GLY A 364 5.57 -12.86 -30.49
C GLY A 364 5.60 -11.33 -30.45
N ASP A 365 5.39 -10.73 -31.62
CA ASP A 365 5.23 -9.28 -31.79
C ASP A 365 3.78 -8.88 -31.49
N LEU A 366 3.50 -8.53 -30.23
CA LEU A 366 2.14 -8.22 -29.78
C LEU A 366 1.74 -6.81 -30.21
N ARG A 367 0.66 -6.71 -30.98
CA ARG A 367 -0.01 -5.46 -31.36
C ARG A 367 -1.43 -5.47 -30.82
N VAL A 368 -1.75 -4.44 -30.05
CA VAL A 368 -3.05 -4.24 -29.44
C VAL A 368 -3.63 -2.94 -29.97
N ALA A 369 -4.69 -3.02 -30.75
CA ALA A 369 -5.46 -1.85 -31.15
C ALA A 369 -6.41 -1.48 -30.01
N VAL A 370 -6.34 -0.24 -29.52
CA VAL A 370 -7.20 0.29 -28.44
C VAL A 370 -8.13 1.36 -29.00
N GLY A 371 -9.44 1.20 -28.76
CA GLY A 371 -10.46 2.15 -29.22
C GLY A 371 -10.45 2.37 -30.73
N ALA A 372 -10.68 3.62 -31.16
CA ALA A 372 -10.86 3.98 -32.58
C ALA A 372 -9.55 4.17 -33.39
N GLY A 373 -8.41 3.62 -32.95
CA GLY A 373 -7.23 3.53 -33.84
C GLY A 373 -5.84 3.70 -33.20
N THR A 374 -5.69 3.66 -31.88
CA THR A 374 -4.36 3.75 -31.28
C THR A 374 -3.74 2.36 -31.10
N GLU A 375 -2.76 2.01 -31.93
CA GLU A 375 -2.02 0.75 -31.79
C GLU A 375 -0.94 0.87 -30.70
N ARG A 376 -0.88 -0.14 -29.83
CA ARG A 376 0.15 -0.34 -28.80
C ARG A 376 0.92 -1.60 -29.14
N ARG A 377 2.25 -1.54 -29.04
CA ARG A 377 3.13 -2.65 -29.43
C ARG A 377 4.04 -3.06 -28.28
N ARG A 378 4.18 -4.37 -28.06
CA ARG A 378 5.19 -4.97 -27.19
C ARG A 378 6.11 -5.87 -28.00
N PHE A 379 7.41 -5.60 -27.93
CA PHE A 379 8.42 -6.42 -28.61
C PHE A 379 8.80 -7.65 -27.76
N PRO A 380 9.07 -8.81 -28.38
CA PRO A 380 9.52 -9.99 -27.66
C PRO A 380 10.97 -9.85 -27.16
N LYS A 381 11.27 -10.46 -26.01
CA LYS A 381 12.60 -10.46 -25.36
C LYS A 381 12.93 -11.88 -24.87
N ASN A 382 14.17 -12.34 -25.05
CA ASN A 382 14.62 -13.66 -24.57
C ASN A 382 14.78 -13.72 -23.04
N VAL A 383 15.00 -12.56 -22.41
CA VAL A 383 15.02 -12.35 -20.97
C VAL A 383 14.09 -11.20 -20.65
N VAL A 384 13.08 -11.45 -19.83
CA VAL A 384 12.13 -10.45 -19.34
C VAL A 384 12.29 -10.34 -17.83
N ILE A 385 12.60 -9.12 -17.37
CA ILE A 385 12.62 -8.80 -15.95
C ILE A 385 11.23 -8.32 -15.57
N LEU A 386 10.66 -8.94 -14.54
CA LEU A 386 9.35 -8.60 -13.99
C LEU A 386 9.58 -8.14 -12.54
N THR A 387 9.33 -6.88 -12.24
CA THR A 387 9.49 -6.31 -10.88
C THR A 387 8.15 -6.27 -10.19
N ARG A 388 8.12 -6.61 -8.90
CA ARG A 388 6.89 -6.56 -8.11
C ARG A 388 6.38 -5.13 -8.03
N ASP A 389 5.10 -4.94 -8.37
CA ASP A 389 4.40 -3.67 -8.25
C ASP A 389 3.52 -3.67 -7.00
N ALA A 390 3.61 -2.60 -6.20
CA ALA A 390 2.98 -2.52 -4.89
C ALA A 390 1.45 -2.35 -4.96
N PHE A 391 0.91 -1.83 -6.06
CA PHE A 391 -0.51 -1.47 -6.18
C PHE A 391 -1.33 -2.50 -6.97
N SER A 392 -0.74 -3.17 -7.96
CA SER A 392 -1.42 -4.14 -8.82
C SER A 392 -1.29 -5.59 -8.35
N ALA A 393 -0.59 -5.84 -7.23
CA ALA A 393 -0.39 -7.16 -6.62
C ALA A 393 0.12 -8.21 -7.64
N GLY A 394 1.03 -7.77 -8.51
CA GLY A 394 1.59 -8.56 -9.59
C GLY A 394 3.00 -8.09 -9.92
N TYR A 395 3.64 -8.80 -10.85
CA TYR A 395 4.94 -8.39 -11.38
C TYR A 395 4.76 -7.78 -12.76
N ILE A 396 5.28 -6.57 -12.94
CA ILE A 396 5.20 -5.81 -14.19
C ILE A 396 6.55 -5.82 -14.87
N GLU A 397 6.54 -5.90 -16.20
CA GLU A 397 7.75 -5.84 -17.02
C GLU A 397 8.53 -4.55 -16.80
N SER A 398 9.80 -4.73 -16.44
CA SER A 398 10.79 -3.67 -16.28
C SER A 398 11.87 -3.82 -17.34
N ASP A 399 12.44 -2.71 -17.78
CA ASP A 399 13.54 -2.74 -18.74
C ASP A 399 14.83 -3.36 -18.15
N ARG A 400 15.00 -3.25 -16.83
CA ARG A 400 16.16 -3.76 -16.09
C ARG A 400 15.75 -4.22 -14.70
N ILE A 401 16.62 -5.01 -14.09
CA ILE A 401 16.46 -5.41 -12.71
C ILE A 401 16.74 -4.25 -11.76
N ASN A 402 15.79 -4.02 -10.85
CA ASN A 402 15.93 -3.06 -9.76
C ASN A 402 16.68 -3.74 -8.62
N ALA A 403 17.78 -3.14 -8.17
CA ALA A 403 18.51 -3.66 -7.04
C ALA A 403 17.66 -3.59 -5.77
N ALA A 404 17.86 -4.54 -4.87
CA ALA A 404 17.09 -4.66 -3.62
C ALA A 404 15.56 -4.81 -3.80
N ALA A 405 15.05 -5.01 -5.03
CA ALA A 405 13.64 -5.21 -5.30
C ALA A 405 13.32 -6.67 -5.63
N GLN A 406 12.18 -7.16 -5.15
CA GLN A 406 11.71 -8.50 -5.48
C GLN A 406 11.34 -8.57 -6.96
N SER A 407 12.01 -9.47 -7.68
CA SER A 407 11.85 -9.65 -9.12
C SER A 407 11.60 -11.11 -9.47
N ARG A 408 10.96 -11.32 -10.63
CA ARG A 408 10.91 -12.59 -11.34
C ARG A 408 11.62 -12.43 -12.67
N VAL A 409 12.33 -13.46 -13.09
CA VAL A 409 13.06 -13.47 -14.36
C VAL A 409 12.45 -14.54 -15.23
N LEU A 410 11.77 -14.13 -16.28
CA LEU A 410 11.29 -15.02 -17.33
C LEU A 410 12.37 -15.13 -18.40
N VAL A 411 12.83 -16.35 -18.67
CA VAL A 411 13.88 -16.62 -19.65
C VAL A 411 13.45 -17.70 -20.62
N LYS A 412 13.88 -17.59 -21.88
CA LYS A 412 13.74 -18.67 -22.85
C LYS A 412 14.57 -19.87 -22.39
N ASP A 413 13.97 -21.06 -22.35
CA ASP A 413 14.59 -22.26 -21.76
C ASP A 413 15.62 -22.92 -22.68
N GLU A 414 16.69 -22.19 -22.99
CA GLU A 414 17.82 -22.64 -23.79
C GLU A 414 19.04 -22.87 -22.86
N PRO A 415 19.71 -24.04 -22.92
CA PRO A 415 20.76 -24.42 -21.95
C PRO A 415 21.89 -23.39 -21.78
N GLN A 416 22.30 -22.71 -22.85
CA GLN A 416 23.35 -21.70 -22.79
C GLN A 416 22.89 -20.43 -22.08
N LEU A 417 21.66 -19.98 -22.35
CA LEU A 417 21.09 -18.77 -21.78
C LEU A 417 20.72 -18.97 -20.30
N THR A 418 20.09 -20.10 -19.96
CA THR A 418 19.75 -20.43 -18.57
C THR A 418 21.00 -20.60 -17.71
N SER A 419 22.04 -21.27 -18.21
CA SER A 419 23.33 -21.38 -17.51
C SER A 419 23.99 -20.01 -17.31
N ALA A 420 23.88 -19.08 -18.27
CA ALA A 420 24.41 -17.73 -18.13
C ALA A 420 23.63 -16.93 -17.06
N VAL A 421 22.30 -17.04 -17.05
CA VAL A 421 21.44 -16.43 -16.02
C VAL A 421 21.78 -17.00 -14.64
N GLU A 422 21.91 -18.31 -14.48
CA GLU A 422 22.27 -18.93 -13.20
C GLU A 422 23.62 -18.47 -12.67
N LYS A 423 24.62 -18.28 -13.54
CA LYS A 423 25.91 -17.69 -13.14
C LYS A 423 25.79 -16.24 -12.67
N ILE A 424 24.92 -15.45 -13.32
CA ILE A 424 24.62 -14.07 -12.89
C ILE A 424 23.93 -14.08 -11.52
N LEU A 425 22.91 -14.91 -11.35
CA LEU A 425 22.17 -15.00 -10.08
C LEU A 425 23.08 -15.49 -8.95
N ALA A 426 23.92 -16.49 -9.18
CA ALA A 426 24.90 -16.95 -8.18
C ALA A 426 25.96 -15.89 -7.83
N ASP A 427 26.35 -15.03 -8.77
CA ASP A 427 27.31 -13.95 -8.51
C ASP A 427 26.69 -12.76 -7.79
N ALA A 428 25.41 -12.44 -7.99
CA ALA A 428 24.87 -11.13 -7.62
C ALA A 428 23.51 -11.12 -6.92
N ALA A 429 22.73 -12.20 -7.03
CA ALA A 429 21.43 -12.32 -6.38
C ALA A 429 21.55 -12.98 -5.01
N GLN A 430 20.68 -12.55 -4.10
CA GLN A 430 20.49 -13.20 -2.82
C GLN A 430 20.23 -14.71 -3.00
N PRO A 431 20.92 -15.59 -2.26
CA PRO A 431 20.62 -17.02 -2.28
C PRO A 431 19.17 -17.30 -1.86
N GLY A 432 18.57 -18.36 -2.42
CA GLY A 432 17.19 -18.78 -2.12
C GLY A 432 16.21 -18.69 -3.30
N TYR A 433 16.62 -18.13 -4.44
CA TYR A 433 15.81 -18.12 -5.66
C TYR A 433 15.52 -19.53 -6.18
N SER A 434 14.34 -19.72 -6.78
CA SER A 434 13.87 -21.02 -7.29
C SER A 434 13.55 -20.97 -8.78
N ARG A 435 13.88 -22.03 -9.53
CA ARG A 435 13.59 -22.17 -10.97
C ARG A 435 12.36 -23.04 -11.21
N ILE A 436 11.36 -22.48 -11.90
CA ILE A 436 10.17 -23.20 -12.36
C ILE A 436 10.32 -23.51 -13.86
N PRO A 437 10.32 -24.79 -14.27
CA PRO A 437 10.46 -25.18 -15.66
C PRO A 437 9.17 -24.96 -16.47
N GLY A 438 9.32 -24.81 -17.78
CA GLY A 438 8.18 -24.68 -18.70
C GLY A 438 7.26 -25.89 -18.71
N GLY A 439 5.98 -25.64 -18.98
CA GLY A 439 4.92 -26.65 -18.95
C GLY A 439 4.39 -26.98 -17.55
N THR A 440 4.94 -26.37 -16.50
CA THR A 440 4.49 -26.54 -15.10
C THR A 440 4.01 -25.21 -14.53
N SER A 441 3.06 -25.27 -13.58
CA SER A 441 2.59 -24.10 -12.82
C SER A 441 2.24 -22.87 -13.66
N GLY A 442 1.70 -23.05 -14.87
CA GLY A 442 1.30 -21.95 -15.76
C GLY A 442 2.40 -21.36 -16.65
N VAL A 443 3.66 -21.78 -16.48
CA VAL A 443 4.79 -21.35 -17.32
C VAL A 443 4.67 -22.01 -18.71
N PRO A 444 4.71 -21.25 -19.83
CA PRO A 444 4.65 -21.82 -21.17
C PRO A 444 5.81 -22.78 -21.47
N GLN A 445 5.59 -23.74 -22.38
CA GLN A 445 6.69 -24.59 -22.87
C GLN A 445 7.75 -23.73 -23.59
N GLY A 446 9.03 -24.11 -23.44
CA GLY A 446 10.17 -23.36 -23.99
C GLY A 446 10.57 -22.12 -23.18
N TRP A 447 9.98 -21.91 -22.00
CA TRP A 447 10.31 -20.84 -21.07
C TRP A 447 10.56 -21.38 -19.66
N ALA A 448 11.36 -20.67 -18.87
CA ALA A 448 11.56 -20.92 -17.45
C ALA A 448 11.41 -19.61 -16.67
N VAL A 449 10.93 -19.70 -15.43
CA VAL A 449 10.80 -18.54 -14.53
C VAL A 449 11.68 -18.76 -13.31
N TYR A 450 12.56 -17.81 -13.03
CA TYR A 450 13.22 -17.72 -11.72
C TYR A 450 12.37 -16.82 -10.81
N THR A 451 12.08 -17.35 -9.63
CA THR A 451 11.28 -16.73 -8.57
C THR A 451 12.17 -16.32 -7.40
N ASP A 452 11.70 -15.35 -6.61
CA ASP A 452 12.41 -14.83 -5.44
C ASP A 452 13.82 -14.30 -5.75
N VAL A 453 13.95 -13.65 -6.91
CA VAL A 453 15.20 -13.03 -7.34
C VAL A 453 15.31 -11.63 -6.74
N VAL A 454 16.29 -11.42 -5.87
CA VAL A 454 16.64 -10.11 -5.31
C VAL A 454 18.12 -9.84 -5.59
N LEU A 455 18.43 -8.80 -6.37
CA LEU A 455 19.80 -8.48 -6.73
C LEU A 455 20.44 -7.53 -5.71
N LEU A 456 21.55 -7.93 -5.08
CA LEU A 456 22.20 -7.18 -3.99
C LEU A 456 23.45 -6.40 -4.43
N ARG A 457 24.00 -6.75 -5.60
CA ARG A 457 25.16 -6.06 -6.19
C ARG A 457 25.10 -6.13 -7.72
N PRO A 458 25.87 -5.30 -8.45
CA PRO A 458 25.96 -5.44 -9.89
C PRO A 458 26.68 -6.75 -10.25
N PRO A 459 26.22 -7.51 -11.26
CA PRO A 459 26.94 -8.69 -11.73
C PRO A 459 28.33 -8.31 -12.24
N ALA A 460 29.27 -9.25 -12.13
CA ALA A 460 30.60 -9.07 -12.72
C ALA A 460 30.47 -8.75 -14.22
N SER A 461 31.20 -7.73 -14.68
CA SER A 461 31.05 -7.21 -16.06
C SER A 461 31.25 -8.27 -17.14
N ALA A 462 32.05 -9.31 -16.87
CA ALA A 462 32.28 -10.45 -17.75
C ALA A 462 31.01 -11.32 -17.98
N LEU A 463 30.10 -11.36 -17.02
CA LEU A 463 28.87 -12.18 -17.07
C LEU A 463 27.74 -11.52 -17.88
N VAL A 464 27.78 -10.20 -18.03
CA VAL A 464 26.74 -9.38 -18.69
C VAL A 464 27.22 -8.81 -20.02
N THR A 465 28.08 -9.53 -20.71
CA THR A 465 28.66 -9.14 -22.02
C THR A 465 27.68 -9.39 -23.17
N ALA A 466 26.85 -10.43 -23.06
CA ALA A 466 25.81 -10.71 -24.04
C ALA A 466 24.68 -9.68 -23.95
N THR A 467 24.15 -9.28 -25.11
CA THR A 467 23.18 -8.19 -25.22
C THR A 467 21.89 -8.48 -24.45
N ASP A 468 21.39 -9.72 -24.53
CA ASP A 468 20.19 -10.19 -23.79
C ASP A 468 20.35 -10.16 -22.27
N LEU A 469 21.59 -10.18 -21.76
CA LEU A 469 21.90 -10.17 -20.32
C LEU A 469 22.12 -8.76 -19.78
N SER A 470 22.09 -7.73 -20.62
CA SER A 470 22.25 -6.33 -20.21
C SER A 470 21.15 -5.86 -19.25
N ALA A 471 19.98 -6.51 -19.27
CA ALA A 471 18.88 -6.24 -18.35
C ALA A 471 19.24 -6.51 -16.87
N PHE A 472 20.27 -7.32 -16.60
CA PHE A 472 20.77 -7.60 -15.25
C PHE A 472 21.72 -6.53 -14.70
N GLN A 473 21.98 -5.43 -15.42
CA GLN A 473 22.81 -4.33 -14.93
C GLN A 473 21.94 -3.27 -14.23
N PRO A 474 21.83 -3.29 -12.88
CA PRO A 474 21.02 -2.32 -12.16
C PRO A 474 21.63 -0.91 -12.21
N ARG A 475 20.79 0.10 -11.95
CA ARG A 475 21.25 1.39 -11.42
C ARG A 475 21.36 1.18 -9.90
N LEU A 476 22.57 0.98 -9.41
CA LEU A 476 22.80 0.68 -8.01
C LEU A 476 24.01 1.47 -7.52
N SER A 477 23.74 2.32 -6.54
CA SER A 477 24.72 2.84 -5.59
C SER A 477 24.49 2.18 -4.22
N THR A 478 25.44 2.28 -3.30
CA THR A 478 25.26 1.69 -1.97
C THR A 478 24.05 2.29 -1.24
N GLN A 479 23.04 1.47 -0.98
CA GLN A 479 21.75 1.87 -0.42
C GLN A 479 21.18 0.79 0.50
N MET A 480 20.30 1.19 1.40
CA MET A 480 19.54 0.34 2.31
C MET A 480 18.05 0.40 2.02
N THR A 481 17.37 -0.72 2.26
CA THR A 481 15.94 -0.93 2.04
C THR A 481 15.37 -1.76 3.20
N ILE A 482 14.11 -1.53 3.57
CA ILE A 482 13.44 -2.37 4.57
C ILE A 482 12.81 -3.56 3.86
N THR A 483 13.06 -4.76 4.38
CA THR A 483 12.44 -6.02 3.95
C THR A 483 11.81 -6.74 5.13
N GLY A 484 10.80 -7.55 4.87
CA GLY A 484 10.00 -8.18 5.92
C GLY A 484 9.10 -7.19 6.65
N GLY A 485 8.71 -7.54 7.88
CA GLY A 485 7.69 -6.81 8.63
C GLY A 485 6.28 -6.93 8.04
N LEU A 486 5.31 -6.33 8.73
CA LEU A 486 3.96 -6.10 8.23
C LEU A 486 3.78 -4.61 8.06
N LYS A 487 3.82 -4.11 6.83
CA LYS A 487 3.60 -2.69 6.55
C LYS A 487 2.13 -2.35 6.76
N LEU A 488 1.84 -1.32 7.54
CA LEU A 488 0.47 -0.88 7.79
C LEU A 488 0.03 0.15 6.75
N PRO A 489 -1.24 0.13 6.30
CA PRO A 489 -1.83 1.17 5.49
C PRO A 489 -1.82 2.55 6.20
N GLY A 490 -1.91 3.62 5.41
CA GLY A 490 -1.92 5.01 5.89
C GLY A 490 -1.10 5.93 4.96
N HIS A 491 -1.17 7.24 5.21
CA HIS A 491 -0.38 8.22 4.45
C HIS A 491 1.12 8.14 4.80
N MET A 492 1.44 7.79 6.05
CA MET A 492 2.82 7.58 6.50
C MET A 492 3.26 6.11 6.43
N PRO A 493 4.47 5.83 5.89
CA PRO A 493 5.07 4.51 5.98
C PRO A 493 5.29 4.09 7.44
N ARG A 494 4.65 3.00 7.85
CA ARG A 494 4.76 2.42 9.19
C ARG A 494 4.58 0.89 9.14
N TRP A 495 5.07 0.21 10.15
CA TRP A 495 5.08 -1.26 10.25
C TRP A 495 4.52 -1.71 11.59
N SER A 496 4.00 -2.94 11.66
CA SER A 496 3.63 -3.56 12.92
C SER A 496 4.87 -3.78 13.79
N SER A 497 4.80 -3.42 15.08
CA SER A 497 5.86 -3.70 16.05
C SER A 497 5.94 -5.19 16.42
N LEU A 498 4.91 -5.99 16.11
CA LEU A 498 4.88 -7.43 16.34
C LEU A 498 5.51 -8.25 15.21
N SER A 499 5.80 -7.62 14.06
CA SER A 499 6.42 -8.30 12.93
C SER A 499 7.86 -7.82 12.75
N PRO A 500 8.87 -8.70 12.86
CA PRO A 500 10.26 -8.28 12.75
C PRO A 500 10.58 -7.71 11.36
N ILE A 501 11.34 -6.62 11.35
CA ILE A 501 11.81 -5.94 10.13
C ILE A 501 13.31 -6.19 9.93
N GLN A 502 13.73 -6.15 8.67
CA GLN A 502 15.13 -6.31 8.29
C GLN A 502 15.57 -5.16 7.41
N VAL A 503 16.85 -4.83 7.48
CA VAL A 503 17.49 -3.84 6.63
C VAL A 503 18.40 -4.57 5.65
N MET A 504 18.05 -4.50 4.38
CA MET A 504 18.83 -5.07 3.29
C MET A 504 19.65 -3.97 2.62
N ILE A 505 20.97 -4.16 2.59
CA ILE A 505 21.95 -3.22 2.07
C ILE A 505 22.53 -3.78 0.77
N ALA A 506 22.13 -3.19 -0.35
CA ALA A 506 22.69 -3.46 -1.66
C ALA A 506 23.87 -2.52 -1.93
N SER A 507 24.93 -3.01 -2.57
CA SER A 507 26.14 -2.23 -2.77
C SER A 507 26.86 -2.55 -4.08
N GLU A 508 27.37 -1.51 -4.74
CA GLU A 508 28.27 -1.64 -5.90
C GLU A 508 29.75 -1.83 -5.52
N THR A 509 30.10 -1.53 -4.27
CA THR A 509 31.45 -1.68 -3.70
C THR A 509 31.48 -2.62 -2.52
N ASP A 510 32.62 -3.26 -2.26
CA ASP A 510 32.87 -4.05 -1.05
C ASP A 510 33.39 -3.19 0.13
N GLU A 511 33.36 -1.85 0.01
CA GLU A 511 33.78 -0.93 1.08
C GLU A 511 32.79 -0.97 2.25
N PRO A 512 33.28 -1.12 3.50
CA PRO A 512 32.40 -1.25 4.66
C PRO A 512 31.64 0.04 4.95
N VAL A 513 30.46 -0.12 5.54
CA VAL A 513 29.54 0.98 5.92
C VAL A 513 29.22 0.93 7.41
N ASP A 514 28.80 2.05 7.98
CA ASP A 514 28.25 2.12 9.32
C ASP A 514 26.72 2.24 9.23
N LEU A 515 26.01 1.51 10.10
CA LEU A 515 24.55 1.61 10.25
C LEU A 515 24.27 2.19 11.65
N LEU A 516 23.61 3.34 11.68
CA LEU A 516 23.24 4.03 12.90
C LEU A 516 21.71 4.10 13.04
N LEU A 517 21.25 4.10 14.28
CA LEU A 517 19.90 4.39 14.71
C LEU A 517 19.89 5.83 15.23
N LEU A 518 19.03 6.67 14.67
CA LEU A 518 18.79 8.03 15.12
C LEU A 518 17.42 8.07 15.80
N THR A 519 17.40 8.38 17.10
CA THR A 519 16.18 8.50 17.90
C THR A 519 15.91 9.96 18.23
N ARG A 520 14.65 10.29 18.53
CA ARG A 520 14.23 11.63 18.95
C ARG A 520 14.08 11.65 20.47
N ASN A 521 14.78 12.55 21.14
CA ASN A 521 14.58 12.77 22.57
C ASN A 521 13.21 13.43 22.82
N GLU A 522 12.35 12.82 23.65
CA GLU A 522 10.95 13.26 23.81
C GLU A 522 10.80 14.65 24.45
N GLU A 523 11.77 15.09 25.26
CA GLU A 523 11.70 16.36 25.98
C GLU A 523 12.32 17.52 25.19
N THR A 524 13.45 17.24 24.53
CA THR A 524 14.25 18.26 23.84
C THR A 524 14.06 18.27 22.33
N LEU A 525 13.46 17.22 21.77
CA LEU A 525 13.35 16.94 20.32
C LEU A 525 14.70 16.86 19.59
N GLN A 526 15.81 16.77 20.32
CA GLN A 526 17.13 16.59 19.72
C GLN A 526 17.33 15.15 19.26
N ALA A 527 18.05 14.98 18.15
CA ALA A 527 18.42 13.68 17.64
C ALA A 527 19.57 13.06 18.45
N GLU A 528 19.39 11.81 18.88
CA GLU A 528 20.39 10.98 19.54
C GLU A 528 20.87 9.89 18.57
N GLU A 529 22.19 9.64 18.52
CA GLU A 529 22.78 8.66 17.59
C GLU A 529 23.29 7.43 18.32
N HIS A 530 22.86 6.25 17.89
CA HIS A 530 23.31 4.96 18.40
C HIS A 530 23.85 4.10 17.24
N PHE A 531 25.01 3.47 17.42
CA PHE A 531 25.52 2.54 16.41
C PHE A 531 24.76 1.21 16.50
N VAL A 532 24.14 0.80 15.40
CA VAL A 532 23.62 -0.56 15.23
C VAL A 532 24.75 -1.48 14.81
N HIS A 533 25.53 -1.07 13.80
CA HIS A 533 26.70 -1.81 13.35
C HIS A 533 27.80 -0.86 12.87
N ARG A 534 29.06 -1.16 13.25
CA ARG A 534 30.25 -0.46 12.76
C ARG A 534 30.96 -1.29 11.70
N ARG A 535 31.41 -0.64 10.63
CA ARG A 535 32.18 -1.25 9.52
C ARG A 535 31.56 -2.56 9.00
N LEU A 536 30.25 -2.56 8.81
CA LEU A 536 29.47 -3.66 8.25
C LEU A 536 29.98 -4.00 6.85
N THR A 537 30.25 -5.29 6.62
CA THR A 537 30.62 -5.84 5.32
C THR A 537 29.39 -5.87 4.41
N VAL A 538 29.47 -5.25 3.23
CA VAL A 538 28.36 -5.17 2.27
C VAL A 538 28.61 -6.07 1.04
N PRO A 539 27.56 -6.55 0.35
CA PRO A 539 26.13 -6.45 0.68
C PRO A 539 25.77 -7.15 2.00
N ALA A 540 24.76 -6.64 2.71
CA ALA A 540 24.41 -7.11 4.05
C ALA A 540 22.90 -7.20 4.25
N VAL A 541 22.49 -8.03 5.20
CA VAL A 541 21.13 -8.05 5.75
C VAL A 541 21.27 -7.99 7.26
N VAL A 542 20.62 -7.00 7.88
CA VAL A 542 20.65 -6.77 9.33
C VAL A 542 19.24 -6.90 9.85
N ARG A 543 19.00 -7.82 10.80
CA ARG A 543 17.73 -7.87 11.53
C ARG A 543 17.70 -6.78 12.60
N LEU A 544 16.56 -6.15 12.80
CA LEU A 544 16.37 -5.13 13.83
C LEU A 544 15.59 -5.71 15.02
N ASP A 545 15.95 -6.92 15.44
CA ASP A 545 15.23 -7.63 16.52
C ASP A 545 15.54 -7.01 17.90
N ASP A 546 16.75 -6.47 18.08
CA ASP A 546 17.26 -5.89 19.33
C ASP A 546 17.24 -4.36 19.31
N LEU A 547 16.07 -3.76 19.01
CA LEU A 547 15.90 -2.32 19.16
C LEU A 547 15.86 -1.94 20.66
N PRO A 548 16.35 -0.74 21.05
CA PRO A 548 16.15 -0.24 22.40
C PRO A 548 14.67 -0.28 22.80
N GLN A 549 14.37 -0.61 24.06
CA GLN A 549 12.99 -0.62 24.57
C GLN A 549 12.29 0.72 24.29
N ASN A 550 11.02 0.66 23.87
CA ASN A 550 10.16 1.80 23.52
C ASN A 550 10.59 2.61 22.27
N CYS A 551 11.54 2.11 21.47
CA CYS A 551 11.92 2.74 20.21
C CYS A 551 10.87 2.44 19.12
N THR A 552 9.75 3.18 19.12
CA THR A 552 8.69 3.04 18.12
C THR A 552 8.97 3.87 16.87
N ASP A 553 9.56 5.07 17.02
CA ASP A 553 9.87 5.99 15.93
C ASP A 553 11.38 6.28 15.88
N PHE A 554 12.02 5.97 14.76
CA PHE A 554 13.45 6.19 14.57
C PHE A 554 13.85 6.35 13.10
N THR A 555 15.04 6.88 12.86
CA THR A 555 15.64 6.96 11.53
C THR A 555 16.89 6.11 11.46
N LEU A 556 16.98 5.21 10.49
CA LEU A 556 18.21 4.51 10.17
C LEU A 556 19.10 5.42 9.31
N SER A 557 20.39 5.48 9.61
CA SER A 557 21.38 6.26 8.85
C SER A 557 22.49 5.35 8.37
N LEU A 558 22.64 5.23 7.05
CA LEU A 558 23.71 4.49 6.39
C LEU A 558 24.86 5.45 6.08
N ARG A 559 26.03 5.25 6.67
CA ARG A 559 27.19 6.13 6.54
C ARG A 559 28.40 5.43 5.96
N ARG A 560 29.23 6.18 5.24
CA ARG A 560 30.59 5.80 4.86
C ARG A 560 31.55 6.85 5.40
N GLY A 561 32.21 6.52 6.51
CA GLY A 561 33.01 7.50 7.24
C GLY A 561 32.13 8.66 7.74
N LYS A 562 32.46 9.89 7.34
CA LYS A 562 31.68 11.09 7.73
C LYS A 562 30.50 11.39 6.80
N THR A 563 30.39 10.68 5.68
CA THR A 563 29.38 10.95 4.66
C THR A 563 28.15 10.07 4.89
N THR A 564 27.00 10.70 5.07
CA THR A 564 25.70 10.00 5.05
C THR A 564 25.33 9.65 3.62
N LEU A 565 25.13 8.36 3.35
CA LEU A 565 24.71 7.85 2.03
C LEU A 565 23.18 7.88 1.90
N GLN A 566 22.48 7.51 2.96
CA GLN A 566 21.02 7.43 2.99
C GLN A 566 20.49 7.49 4.42
N ASN A 567 19.34 8.13 4.61
CA ASN A 567 18.52 8.03 5.81
C ASN A 567 17.18 7.38 5.47
N LEU A 568 16.63 6.59 6.39
CA LEU A 568 15.35 5.91 6.23
C LEU A 568 14.56 5.97 7.53
N ALA A 569 13.43 6.67 7.52
CA ALA A 569 12.53 6.76 8.67
C ALA A 569 11.74 5.46 8.83
N VAL A 570 11.60 5.00 10.07
CA VAL A 570 10.87 3.79 10.47
C VAL A 570 9.94 4.15 11.61
N LYS A 571 8.69 3.73 11.47
CA LYS A 571 7.64 3.88 12.48
C LYS A 571 7.05 2.51 12.76
N LEU A 572 7.05 2.09 14.02
CA LEU A 572 6.51 0.83 14.51
C LEU A 572 5.23 1.12 15.30
N ARG A 573 4.14 0.39 15.03
CA ARG A 573 2.84 0.57 15.68
C ARG A 573 2.23 -0.77 16.07
N SER A 574 1.37 -0.77 17.07
CA SER A 574 0.55 -1.90 17.51
C SER A 574 -0.81 -1.43 18.01
N SER A 575 -1.67 -2.37 18.41
CA SER A 575 -2.94 -2.04 19.06
C SER A 575 -2.82 -1.31 20.41
N MET A 576 -1.60 -1.13 20.93
CA MET A 576 -1.34 -0.39 22.18
C MET A 576 -1.35 1.13 21.98
N GLU A 577 -1.02 1.60 20.78
CA GLU A 577 -1.02 3.02 20.47
C GLU A 577 -2.42 3.44 19.98
N PRO A 578 -3.03 4.50 20.53
CA PRO A 578 -4.28 5.00 20.00
C PRO A 578 -4.04 5.51 18.57
N VAL A 579 -4.89 5.14 17.62
CA VAL A 579 -4.99 5.88 16.36
C VAL A 579 -5.82 7.12 16.66
N PRO A 580 -5.22 8.32 16.60
CA PRO A 580 -5.99 9.54 16.79
C PRO A 580 -7.08 9.56 15.71
N ASP A 581 -8.30 9.87 16.12
CA ASP A 581 -9.38 10.24 15.21
C ASP A 581 -10.20 9.15 14.50
N LEU A 582 -10.13 7.90 14.96
CA LEU A 582 -10.91 6.79 14.38
C LEU A 582 -12.42 7.08 14.28
N ALA A 583 -12.99 7.68 15.33
CA ALA A 583 -14.41 8.05 15.42
C ALA A 583 -14.79 9.23 14.50
N MET A 584 -13.85 10.11 14.12
CA MET A 584 -14.10 11.17 13.13
C MET A 584 -13.92 10.65 11.70
N ARG A 585 -13.05 9.66 11.48
CA ARG A 585 -12.82 9.05 10.14
C ARG A 585 -14.04 8.28 9.66
N PHE A 586 -14.71 7.56 10.56
CA PHE A 586 -15.72 6.59 10.19
C PHE A 586 -16.83 6.49 11.25
N ARG A 587 -18.09 6.59 10.81
CA ARG A 587 -19.26 6.24 11.66
C ARG A 587 -19.29 4.74 11.89
N SER A 588 -19.51 4.28 13.12
CA SER A 588 -19.54 2.84 13.44
C SER A 588 -20.54 2.06 12.59
N LEU A 589 -20.17 0.86 12.16
CA LEU A 589 -21.00 -0.06 11.40
C LEU A 589 -21.91 -0.85 12.34
N CYS A 590 -23.16 -1.06 11.93
CA CYS A 590 -24.08 -1.96 12.61
C CYS A 590 -24.99 -2.69 11.60
N HIS A 591 -25.52 -3.83 12.03
CA HIS A 591 -26.58 -4.52 11.28
C HIS A 591 -27.94 -3.90 11.60
N ASP A 592 -28.57 -3.30 10.58
CA ASP A 592 -29.95 -2.80 10.67
C ASP A 592 -30.94 -3.94 10.40
N LEU A 593 -31.63 -4.40 11.45
CA LEU A 593 -32.55 -5.53 11.35
C LEU A 593 -33.81 -5.25 10.52
N GLU A 594 -34.10 -3.99 10.20
CA GLU A 594 -35.19 -3.63 9.30
C GLU A 594 -34.84 -3.90 7.82
N ASP A 595 -33.55 -3.92 7.48
CA ASP A 595 -33.07 -4.28 6.14
C ASP A 595 -33.07 -5.80 5.96
N PRO A 596 -33.79 -6.38 4.98
CA PRO A 596 -33.73 -7.82 4.70
C PRO A 596 -32.32 -8.35 4.37
N LEU A 597 -31.38 -7.48 3.99
CA LEU A 597 -29.99 -7.83 3.69
C LEU A 597 -29.06 -7.74 4.92
N TRP A 598 -29.56 -7.41 6.11
CA TRP A 598 -28.74 -7.31 7.32
C TRP A 598 -27.84 -8.53 7.59
N PRO A 599 -28.20 -9.80 7.29
CA PRO A 599 -27.29 -10.92 7.50
C PRO A 599 -26.06 -10.91 6.57
N MET A 600 -26.10 -10.06 5.54
CA MET A 600 -25.09 -9.97 4.49
C MET A 600 -24.37 -8.63 4.48
N GLN A 601 -24.81 -7.61 5.22
CA GLN A 601 -24.16 -6.29 5.23
C GLN A 601 -24.42 -5.53 6.53
N CYS A 602 -23.46 -4.70 6.90
CA CYS A 602 -23.65 -3.61 7.85
C CYS A 602 -23.86 -2.29 7.10
N LEU A 603 -24.50 -1.35 7.78
CA LEU A 603 -24.65 0.04 7.35
C LEU A 603 -23.99 0.97 8.38
N PRO A 604 -23.50 2.16 7.98
CA PRO A 604 -23.07 3.17 8.93
C PRO A 604 -24.21 3.55 9.87
N ASN A 605 -23.96 3.49 11.17
CA ASN A 605 -24.93 3.84 12.19
C ASN A 605 -25.24 5.34 12.11
N ASP A 606 -26.52 5.69 12.02
CA ASP A 606 -26.96 7.05 12.28
C ASP A 606 -27.07 7.22 13.79
N ASP A 607 -26.59 8.34 14.34
CA ASP A 607 -26.47 8.64 15.79
C ASP A 607 -27.76 8.44 16.64
N ALA A 608 -28.88 8.02 16.02
CA ALA A 608 -30.19 7.75 16.61
C ALA A 608 -30.60 6.26 16.69
N ALA A 609 -29.85 5.30 16.12
CA ALA A 609 -30.24 3.87 16.15
C ALA A 609 -29.56 3.07 17.27
N VAL A 610 -30.35 2.27 17.98
CA VAL A 610 -29.88 1.22 18.90
C VAL A 610 -29.43 0.04 18.04
N PRO A 611 -28.19 -0.47 18.13
CA PRO A 611 -27.70 -1.49 17.20
C PRO A 611 -28.57 -2.76 17.27
N GLY A 612 -28.97 -3.26 16.11
CA GLY A 612 -29.69 -4.52 15.98
C GLY A 612 -28.78 -5.74 16.20
N LEU A 613 -27.57 -5.72 15.64
CA LEU A 613 -26.46 -6.63 15.95
C LEU A 613 -25.12 -5.88 15.79
N ASP A 614 -24.23 -6.03 16.77
CA ASP A 614 -22.81 -5.61 16.73
C ASP A 614 -21.94 -6.76 17.29
N GLY A 615 -21.06 -7.33 16.44
CA GLY A 615 -20.29 -8.51 16.79
C GLY A 615 -21.19 -9.72 17.11
N LEU A 616 -21.33 -10.02 18.40
CA LEU A 616 -22.26 -11.04 18.91
C LEU A 616 -23.43 -10.47 19.69
N ALA A 617 -23.39 -9.18 20.08
CA ALA A 617 -24.44 -8.55 20.86
C ALA A 617 -25.66 -8.31 19.95
N LEU A 618 -26.71 -9.11 20.17
CA LEU A 618 -27.91 -9.12 19.34
C LEU A 618 -29.11 -8.57 20.13
N SER A 619 -29.80 -7.59 19.54
CA SER A 619 -31.06 -7.04 20.04
C SER A 619 -32.20 -7.35 19.05
N ALA A 620 -32.55 -8.64 18.93
CA ALA A 620 -33.57 -9.10 17.99
C ALA A 620 -34.45 -10.21 18.58
N PRO A 621 -35.77 -10.21 18.31
CA PRO A 621 -36.62 -11.35 18.63
C PRO A 621 -36.37 -12.54 17.69
N PRO A 622 -36.64 -13.79 18.13
CA PRO A 622 -36.60 -14.95 17.26
C PRO A 622 -37.59 -14.83 16.09
N VAL A 623 -37.13 -15.15 14.88
CA VAL A 623 -37.96 -15.22 13.69
C VAL A 623 -38.40 -16.68 13.48
N PRO A 624 -39.69 -16.99 13.26
CA PRO A 624 -40.16 -18.35 13.01
C PRO A 624 -39.46 -19.00 11.80
N HIS A 625 -39.35 -20.34 11.82
CA HIS A 625 -38.82 -21.13 10.72
C HIS A 625 -39.62 -22.43 10.56
N SER A 626 -39.65 -22.96 9.35
CA SER A 626 -40.24 -24.28 9.08
C SER A 626 -39.28 -25.39 9.50
N ARG A 627 -39.79 -26.43 10.17
CA ARG A 627 -39.01 -27.65 10.41
C ARG A 627 -38.88 -28.44 9.11
N ARG A 628 -37.64 -28.70 8.69
CA ARG A 628 -37.32 -29.54 7.54
C ARG A 628 -36.26 -30.56 7.96
N SER A 629 -36.50 -31.83 7.64
CA SER A 629 -35.48 -32.86 7.81
C SER A 629 -34.51 -32.83 6.63
N VAL A 630 -33.22 -32.94 6.93
CA VAL A 630 -32.14 -33.10 5.95
C VAL A 630 -31.39 -34.39 6.24
N GLU A 631 -30.59 -34.84 5.28
CA GLU A 631 -29.79 -36.05 5.46
C GLU A 631 -28.68 -35.83 6.49
N SER A 632 -28.32 -36.88 7.23
CA SER A 632 -27.21 -36.84 8.19
C SER A 632 -25.83 -36.99 7.53
N ARG A 633 -25.78 -37.29 6.23
CA ARG A 633 -24.51 -37.44 5.49
C ARG A 633 -24.56 -36.71 4.14
N PRO A 634 -23.42 -36.17 3.67
CA PRO A 634 -23.27 -35.61 2.33
C PRO A 634 -23.67 -36.59 1.21
N ASN A 635 -24.53 -36.17 0.28
CA ASN A 635 -24.94 -36.97 -0.89
C ASN A 635 -24.56 -36.35 -2.25
N TRP A 636 -23.78 -35.28 -2.26
CA TRP A 636 -23.37 -34.54 -3.46
C TRP A 636 -22.11 -35.17 -4.10
N ALA A 637 -22.29 -36.18 -4.94
CA ALA A 637 -21.21 -36.81 -5.71
C ALA A 637 -21.26 -36.42 -7.20
N GLY A 638 -20.25 -35.70 -7.68
CA GLY A 638 -20.14 -35.32 -9.08
C GLY A 638 -18.71 -35.25 -9.59
N SER A 639 -18.41 -35.96 -10.67
CA SER A 639 -17.24 -35.69 -11.52
C SER A 639 -17.58 -34.49 -12.40
N GLY A 640 -17.04 -33.31 -12.07
CA GLY A 640 -17.21 -32.13 -12.94
C GLY A 640 -16.67 -32.44 -14.33
N GLN A 641 -17.52 -32.35 -15.37
CA GLN A 641 -17.05 -32.41 -16.74
C GLN A 641 -16.23 -31.15 -17.02
N ARG A 642 -14.90 -31.33 -17.18
CA ARG A 642 -14.01 -30.25 -17.63
C ARG A 642 -14.30 -29.95 -19.10
N ARG A 643 -14.50 -28.66 -19.41
CA ARG A 643 -14.61 -28.17 -20.79
C ARG A 643 -13.38 -28.65 -21.60
N PRO A 644 -13.55 -29.08 -22.87
CA PRO A 644 -12.45 -29.08 -23.83
C PRO A 644 -11.94 -27.64 -23.97
N ARG A 645 -10.62 -27.43 -23.97
CA ARG A 645 -10.06 -26.09 -24.22
C ARG A 645 -10.45 -25.66 -25.64
N GLY A 646 -11.08 -24.49 -25.78
CA GLY A 646 -11.23 -23.83 -27.08
C GLY A 646 -9.85 -23.58 -27.71
N LYS A 647 -9.76 -23.49 -29.03
CA LYS A 647 -8.51 -23.14 -29.71
C LYS A 647 -8.08 -21.74 -29.25
N LEU A 648 -6.87 -21.64 -28.68
CA LEU A 648 -6.30 -20.37 -28.28
C LEU A 648 -5.81 -19.59 -29.52
N LEU A 649 -5.93 -18.26 -29.48
CA LEU A 649 -5.34 -17.38 -30.48
C LEU A 649 -3.81 -17.46 -30.36
N VAL A 650 -3.13 -17.79 -31.46
CA VAL A 650 -1.67 -17.86 -31.53
C VAL A 650 -1.14 -16.61 -32.22
N VAL A 651 -0.24 -15.88 -31.57
CA VAL A 651 0.38 -14.65 -32.08
C VAL A 651 1.57 -14.97 -32.98
N ALA A 652 1.80 -14.17 -34.02
CA ALA A 652 2.93 -14.35 -34.93
C ALA A 652 4.29 -14.11 -34.23
N GLY A 653 5.25 -15.00 -34.50
CA GLY A 653 6.63 -14.85 -34.03
C GLY A 653 7.38 -13.74 -34.77
N PRO A 654 8.48 -13.21 -34.19
CA PRO A 654 9.31 -12.22 -34.85
C PRO A 654 9.97 -12.81 -36.11
N PRO A 655 10.27 -11.99 -37.14
CA PRO A 655 11.00 -12.44 -38.32
C PRO A 655 12.34 -13.09 -37.97
N GLU A 656 12.76 -14.12 -38.71
CA GLU A 656 14.02 -14.86 -38.46
C GLU A 656 15.27 -13.95 -38.52
N ASN A 657 15.22 -12.90 -39.32
CA ASN A 657 16.30 -11.92 -39.47
C ASN A 657 16.25 -10.78 -38.43
N SER A 658 15.29 -10.81 -37.49
CA SER A 658 15.18 -9.79 -36.45
C SER A 658 16.36 -9.85 -35.49
N CYS A 659 16.70 -8.70 -34.88
CA CYS A 659 17.71 -8.65 -33.81
C CYS A 659 17.35 -9.51 -32.59
N ILE A 660 16.06 -9.86 -32.42
CA ILE A 660 15.54 -10.69 -31.32
C ILE A 660 15.92 -12.16 -31.51
N VAL A 661 15.87 -12.65 -32.75
CA VAL A 661 16.29 -14.02 -33.11
C VAL A 661 17.81 -14.11 -33.23
N THR A 662 18.44 -13.07 -33.79
CA THR A 662 19.89 -13.10 -34.12
C THR A 662 20.80 -12.61 -33.00
N GLY A 663 20.27 -11.93 -31.97
CA GLY A 663 21.04 -11.30 -30.89
C GLY A 663 21.87 -10.07 -31.33
N ARG A 664 21.70 -9.60 -32.58
CA ARG A 664 22.50 -8.53 -33.19
C ARG A 664 21.76 -7.19 -33.14
N HIS A 665 22.04 -6.38 -32.14
CA HIS A 665 21.36 -5.10 -31.91
C HIS A 665 22.12 -3.91 -32.49
N ARG A 666 21.40 -3.03 -33.20
CA ARG A 666 21.87 -1.70 -33.61
C ARG A 666 21.34 -0.65 -32.64
N PHE A 667 22.17 -0.15 -31.74
CA PHE A 667 21.80 0.89 -30.78
C PHE A 667 22.06 2.29 -31.34
N GLU A 668 21.06 3.16 -31.24
CA GLU A 668 21.14 4.57 -31.53
C GLU A 668 21.27 5.36 -30.23
N PHE A 669 22.35 6.13 -30.10
CA PHE A 669 22.65 6.98 -28.95
C PHE A 669 22.37 8.46 -29.29
N PRO A 670 22.19 9.34 -28.28
CA PRO A 670 22.02 10.78 -28.48
C PRO A 670 23.10 11.38 -29.38
N THR A 671 22.68 12.26 -30.29
CA THR A 671 23.56 12.97 -31.21
C THR A 671 24.55 13.86 -30.45
N PHE A 672 25.83 13.73 -30.76
CA PHE A 672 26.88 14.55 -30.18
C PHE A 672 26.76 15.99 -30.70
N ASP A 673 26.52 16.95 -29.79
CA ASP A 673 26.26 18.37 -30.09
C ASP A 673 27.55 19.20 -30.25
N GLY A 674 28.71 18.56 -30.34
CA GLY A 674 30.02 19.21 -30.42
C GLY A 674 30.57 19.70 -29.08
N LYS A 675 29.80 19.62 -27.99
CA LYS A 675 30.25 19.96 -26.63
C LYS A 675 30.60 18.69 -25.87
N ARG A 676 31.53 18.78 -24.92
CA ARG A 676 31.84 17.65 -24.05
C ARG A 676 30.57 17.24 -23.29
N PRO A 677 30.17 15.95 -23.32
CA PRO A 677 29.01 15.50 -22.56
C PRO A 677 29.28 15.80 -21.08
N LYS A 678 28.36 16.50 -20.42
CA LYS A 678 28.49 16.83 -19.00
C LYS A 678 28.20 15.61 -18.10
N SER A 679 27.39 14.66 -18.59
CA SER A 679 27.09 13.41 -17.89
C SER A 679 28.23 12.40 -18.05
N SER A 680 28.38 11.52 -17.06
CA SER A 680 29.35 10.41 -17.08
C SER A 680 28.91 9.21 -17.93
N TRP A 681 27.62 9.14 -18.26
CA TRP A 681 27.00 8.03 -18.97
C TRP A 681 26.01 8.52 -20.03
N MET A 682 25.87 7.73 -21.10
CA MET A 682 24.91 7.92 -22.19
C MET A 682 24.17 6.61 -22.49
N TYR A 683 22.95 6.75 -23.00
CA TYR A 683 22.02 5.63 -23.21
C TYR A 683 21.63 5.57 -24.67
N GLY A 684 21.56 4.38 -25.25
CA GLY A 684 21.11 4.17 -26.61
C GLY A 684 20.00 3.14 -26.67
N VAL A 685 19.13 3.24 -27.67
CA VAL A 685 17.98 2.34 -27.88
C VAL A 685 18.16 1.58 -29.19
N CYS A 686 17.85 0.29 -29.21
CA CYS A 686 17.95 -0.53 -30.40
C CYS A 686 16.86 -0.14 -31.41
N THR A 687 17.24 0.23 -32.63
CA THR A 687 16.31 0.72 -33.67
C THR A 687 15.33 -0.33 -34.17
N GLN A 688 15.52 -1.61 -33.81
CA GLN A 688 14.65 -2.72 -34.25
C GLN A 688 13.81 -3.32 -33.11
N CYS A 689 14.39 -3.59 -31.93
CA CYS A 689 13.66 -4.20 -30.80
C CYS A 689 13.46 -3.29 -29.58
N GLY A 690 13.95 -2.06 -29.60
CA GLY A 690 13.79 -1.12 -28.47
C GLY A 690 14.64 -1.40 -27.23
N MET A 691 15.51 -2.42 -27.23
CA MET A 691 16.44 -2.69 -26.12
C MET A 691 17.31 -1.48 -25.81
N SER A 692 17.63 -1.21 -24.53
CA SER A 692 18.47 -0.06 -24.13
C SER A 692 19.89 -0.47 -23.71
N LYS A 693 20.92 0.23 -24.18
CA LYS A 693 22.33 0.02 -23.82
C LYS A 693 22.93 1.26 -23.15
N ARG A 694 23.63 1.08 -22.04
CA ARG A 694 24.38 2.16 -21.35
C ARG A 694 25.85 2.09 -21.75
N GLN A 695 26.45 3.23 -22.05
CA GLN A 695 27.89 3.38 -22.26
C GLN A 695 28.42 4.61 -21.53
N PRO A 696 29.66 4.57 -21.00
CA PRO A 696 30.28 5.76 -20.43
C PRO A 696 30.48 6.79 -21.55
N THR A 697 30.32 8.07 -21.23
CA THR A 697 30.59 9.17 -22.18
C THR A 697 32.08 9.36 -22.43
N TRP A 698 32.93 8.74 -21.61
CA TRP A 698 34.37 8.62 -21.84
C TRP A 698 34.76 7.17 -22.17
N VAL A 699 35.59 7.00 -23.18
CA VAL A 699 36.40 5.78 -23.31
C VAL A 699 37.59 5.98 -22.36
N ARG A 700 37.65 5.20 -21.27
CA ARG A 700 38.93 5.10 -20.54
C ARG A 700 39.93 4.58 -21.57
N LYS A 701 40.97 5.37 -21.91
CA LYS A 701 42.12 4.82 -22.67
C LYS A 701 42.46 3.53 -21.95
N SER A 702 42.38 2.41 -22.66
CA SER A 702 42.82 1.13 -22.11
C SER A 702 44.21 1.37 -21.57
N ALA A 703 44.35 1.40 -20.25
CA ALA A 703 45.64 1.08 -19.69
C ALA A 703 45.98 -0.25 -20.35
N SER A 704 47.12 -0.29 -21.04
CA SER A 704 47.68 -1.52 -21.58
C SER A 704 47.41 -2.61 -20.56
N SER A 705 46.83 -3.71 -21.03
CA SER A 705 46.55 -4.92 -20.25
C SER A 705 47.84 -5.44 -19.61
N GLY A 706 48.32 -4.77 -18.58
CA GLY A 706 49.02 -5.39 -17.49
C GLY A 706 47.94 -6.18 -16.78
N GLU A 707 48.13 -7.49 -16.72
CA GLU A 707 47.39 -8.37 -15.84
C GLU A 707 47.25 -7.68 -14.48
N VAL A 708 46.07 -7.14 -14.17
CA VAL A 708 45.73 -6.84 -12.79
C VAL A 708 45.39 -8.18 -12.17
N THR A 709 46.46 -8.88 -11.82
CA THR A 709 46.53 -9.98 -10.87
C THR A 709 46.09 -9.47 -9.51
N ALA A 710 44.77 -9.42 -9.32
CA ALA A 710 44.10 -9.70 -8.07
C ALA A 710 42.61 -9.83 -8.41
N ARG A 711 42.14 -11.07 -8.56
CA ARG A 711 40.71 -11.37 -8.49
C ARG A 711 40.27 -10.90 -7.10
N ARG A 712 39.81 -9.65 -6.96
CA ARG A 712 39.25 -9.14 -5.69
C ARG A 712 38.18 -10.14 -5.28
N THR A 713 38.44 -10.88 -4.22
CA THR A 713 37.50 -11.85 -3.67
C THR A 713 36.30 -11.03 -3.21
N ARG A 714 35.20 -11.07 -3.97
CA ARG A 714 33.98 -10.34 -3.63
C ARG A 714 33.41 -10.96 -2.36
N ASN A 715 32.79 -10.15 -1.51
CA ASN A 715 32.18 -10.65 -0.27
C ASN A 715 31.10 -11.70 -0.56
N THR A 716 30.90 -12.62 0.38
CA THR A 716 29.80 -13.59 0.31
C THR A 716 28.45 -12.86 0.39
N LEU A 717 27.48 -13.31 -0.40
CA LEU A 717 26.13 -12.74 -0.36
C LEU A 717 25.36 -13.26 0.86
N PRO A 718 24.62 -12.40 1.58
CA PRO A 718 23.85 -12.84 2.74
C PRO A 718 22.63 -13.67 2.31
N GLU A 719 22.40 -14.79 2.99
CA GLU A 719 21.15 -15.55 2.88
C GLU A 719 20.03 -14.83 3.63
N LEU A 720 18.82 -14.78 3.07
CA LEU A 720 17.61 -14.40 3.80
C LEU A 720 16.83 -15.66 4.14
N SER A 721 16.31 -15.72 5.37
CA SER A 721 15.07 -16.45 5.60
C SER A 721 13.92 -15.46 5.37
N PRO A 722 12.97 -15.74 4.46
CA PRO A 722 11.80 -14.90 4.31
C PRO A 722 11.05 -14.80 5.64
N ILE A 723 10.77 -13.58 6.07
CA ILE A 723 9.92 -13.30 7.23
C ILE A 723 8.53 -13.02 6.68
N CYS A 724 7.61 -13.97 6.85
CA CYS A 724 6.20 -13.71 6.62
C CYS A 724 5.58 -13.13 7.89
N PRO A 725 4.71 -12.11 7.78
CA PRO A 725 3.91 -11.65 8.89
C PRO A 725 3.14 -12.80 9.56
N SER A 726 3.09 -12.82 10.89
CA SER A 726 2.28 -13.78 11.63
C SER A 726 0.81 -13.40 11.60
N TRP A 727 -0.06 -14.39 11.86
CA TRP A 727 -1.48 -14.16 12.11
C TRP A 727 -1.71 -13.13 13.24
N SER A 728 -0.93 -13.22 14.32
CA SER A 728 -1.03 -12.29 15.44
C SER A 728 -0.70 -10.84 15.06
N ALA A 729 0.30 -10.63 14.20
CA ALA A 729 0.64 -9.30 13.70
C ALA A 729 -0.47 -8.73 12.81
N LEU A 730 -1.15 -9.56 12.01
CA LEU A 730 -2.30 -9.15 11.22
C LEU A 730 -3.46 -8.70 12.09
N ILE A 731 -3.85 -9.50 13.09
CA ILE A 731 -4.96 -9.14 14.00
C ILE A 731 -4.65 -7.88 14.78
N ASP A 732 -3.42 -7.76 15.32
CA ASP A 732 -2.97 -6.54 16.00
C ASP A 732 -2.98 -5.32 15.07
N ALA A 733 -2.59 -5.48 13.81
CA ALA A 733 -2.68 -4.42 12.80
C ALA A 733 -4.13 -4.00 12.49
N LEU A 734 -5.07 -4.95 12.41
CA LEU A 734 -6.49 -4.63 12.24
C LEU A 734 -7.03 -3.88 13.45
N PHE A 735 -6.64 -4.25 14.67
CA PHE A 735 -7.04 -3.54 15.89
C PHE A 735 -6.35 -2.18 16.04
N PHE A 736 -5.11 -2.03 15.59
CA PHE A 736 -4.51 -0.71 15.49
C PHE A 736 -5.33 0.18 14.55
N LEU A 737 -5.65 -0.30 13.35
CA LEU A 737 -6.42 0.48 12.39
C LEU A 737 -7.88 0.71 12.80
N GLY A 738 -8.47 -0.21 13.56
CA GLY A 738 -9.85 -0.21 14.04
C GLY A 738 -10.92 -0.37 12.95
N ALA A 739 -10.81 0.37 11.84
CA ALA A 739 -11.65 0.29 10.67
C ALA A 739 -10.87 0.70 9.41
N GLY A 740 -11.43 0.42 8.23
CA GLY A 740 -10.83 0.89 6.99
C GLY A 740 -11.59 0.50 5.73
N SER A 741 -11.08 0.99 4.60
CA SER A 741 -11.56 0.62 3.28
C SER A 741 -11.17 -0.81 2.89
N ARG A 742 -11.86 -1.36 1.88
CA ARG A 742 -11.48 -2.60 1.22
C ARG A 742 -10.05 -2.60 0.70
N ARG A 743 -9.54 -1.44 0.25
CA ARG A 743 -8.16 -1.26 -0.25
C ARG A 743 -7.14 -1.44 0.87
N GLU A 744 -7.34 -0.78 2.01
CA GLU A 744 -6.44 -0.90 3.17
C GLU A 744 -6.38 -2.33 3.69
N PHE A 745 -7.52 -3.04 3.74
CA PHE A 745 -7.54 -4.47 4.07
C PHE A 745 -6.73 -5.30 3.07
N SER A 746 -6.89 -5.04 1.77
CA SER A 746 -6.14 -5.72 0.70
C SER A 746 -4.64 -5.59 0.89
N THR A 747 -4.18 -4.39 1.23
CA THR A 747 -2.77 -4.09 1.49
C THR A 747 -2.22 -4.93 2.64
N LEU A 748 -2.98 -5.16 3.71
CA LEU A 748 -2.57 -6.05 4.81
C LEU A 748 -2.59 -7.52 4.40
N ALA A 749 -3.72 -8.02 3.90
CA ALA A 749 -3.93 -9.44 3.61
C ALA A 749 -2.91 -9.98 2.58
N ARG A 750 -2.60 -9.19 1.54
CA ARG A 750 -1.68 -9.59 0.46
C ARG A 750 -0.20 -9.69 0.89
N GLN A 751 0.15 -9.16 2.05
CA GLN A 751 1.49 -9.34 2.62
C GLN A 751 1.67 -10.72 3.27
N LEU A 752 0.57 -11.39 3.68
CA LEU A 752 0.61 -12.76 4.18
C LEU A 752 0.55 -13.77 3.02
N GLU A 753 -0.43 -13.60 2.13
CA GLU A 753 -0.56 -14.43 0.93
C GLU A 753 -1.11 -13.58 -0.22
N ASP A 754 -0.36 -13.52 -1.33
CA ASP A 754 -0.68 -12.68 -2.48
C ASP A 754 -1.73 -13.34 -3.39
N SER A 755 -2.97 -13.45 -2.90
CA SER A 755 -4.06 -14.14 -3.60
C SER A 755 -5.42 -13.53 -3.25
N ALA A 756 -6.17 -13.14 -4.27
CA ALA A 756 -7.54 -12.63 -4.10
C ALA A 756 -8.48 -13.66 -3.46
N ILE A 757 -8.23 -14.96 -3.67
CA ILE A 757 -8.99 -16.04 -3.04
C ILE A 757 -8.70 -16.10 -1.54
N PHE A 758 -7.43 -15.99 -1.15
CA PHE A 758 -7.04 -15.96 0.26
C PHE A 758 -7.67 -14.76 0.96
N GLU A 759 -7.56 -13.59 0.35
CA GLU A 759 -8.12 -12.34 0.85
C GLU A 759 -9.64 -12.40 1.06
N ASN A 760 -10.38 -12.94 0.09
CA ASN A 760 -11.83 -13.12 0.23
C ASN A 760 -12.19 -14.21 1.27
N GLN A 761 -11.37 -15.26 1.42
CA GLN A 761 -11.54 -16.24 2.50
C GLN A 761 -11.30 -15.60 3.86
N LEU A 762 -10.22 -14.84 3.98
CA LEU A 762 -9.84 -14.16 5.20
C LEU A 762 -10.93 -13.19 5.69
N LEU A 763 -11.51 -12.38 4.79
CA LEU A 763 -12.64 -11.51 5.14
C LEU A 763 -13.82 -12.30 5.73
N ARG A 764 -14.22 -13.38 5.05
CA ARG A 764 -15.32 -14.26 5.49
C ARG A 764 -15.02 -14.94 6.82
N ASP A 765 -13.78 -15.38 7.00
CA ASP A 765 -13.31 -16.03 8.22
C ASP A 765 -13.38 -15.06 9.41
N LEU A 766 -12.86 -13.84 9.25
CA LEU A 766 -12.90 -12.80 10.28
C LEU A 766 -14.34 -12.35 10.61
N GLU A 767 -15.20 -12.22 9.60
CA GLU A 767 -16.63 -11.91 9.77
C GLU A 767 -17.37 -13.05 10.50
N SER A 768 -17.09 -14.30 10.14
CA SER A 768 -17.71 -15.47 10.78
C SER A 768 -17.26 -15.67 12.21
N LEU A 769 -16.05 -15.21 12.56
CA LEU A 769 -15.56 -15.24 13.93
C LEU A 769 -16.10 -14.09 14.77
N GLY A 770 -16.72 -13.06 14.17
CA GLY A 770 -17.15 -11.86 14.86
C GLY A 770 -15.98 -10.94 15.23
N ILE A 771 -14.87 -10.98 14.49
CA ILE A 771 -13.72 -10.08 14.71
C ILE A 771 -13.93 -8.76 13.97
N ILE A 772 -14.54 -8.82 12.79
CA ILE A 772 -14.84 -7.64 11.96
C ILE A 772 -16.28 -7.66 11.47
N GLU A 773 -16.79 -6.47 11.19
CA GLU A 773 -18.01 -6.21 10.44
C GLU A 773 -17.71 -5.64 9.06
N LEU A 774 -18.60 -5.91 8.11
CA LEU A 774 -18.41 -5.61 6.69
C LEU A 774 -19.57 -4.82 6.10
N GLU A 775 -19.27 -3.65 5.56
CA GLU A 775 -20.17 -2.89 4.71
C GLU A 775 -20.00 -3.36 3.26
N ARG A 776 -21.13 -3.62 2.58
CA ARG A 776 -21.15 -4.05 1.18
C ARG A 776 -22.00 -3.09 0.35
N ASN A 777 -21.62 -2.90 -0.92
CA ASN A 777 -22.43 -2.15 -1.86
C ASN A 777 -23.62 -2.98 -2.40
N ALA A 778 -24.44 -2.38 -3.27
CA ALA A 778 -25.57 -3.06 -3.91
C ALA A 778 -25.21 -4.32 -4.71
N ASP A 779 -23.94 -4.46 -5.11
CA ASP A 779 -23.40 -5.62 -5.82
C ASP A 779 -22.78 -6.68 -4.87
N LEU A 780 -22.97 -6.51 -3.55
CA LEU A 780 -22.37 -7.31 -2.48
C LEU A 780 -20.84 -7.32 -2.46
N GLU A 781 -20.21 -6.31 -3.04
CA GLU A 781 -18.77 -6.10 -2.92
C GLU A 781 -18.48 -5.37 -1.61
N VAL A 782 -17.51 -5.88 -0.85
CA VAL A 782 -17.07 -5.25 0.40
C VAL A 782 -16.42 -3.91 0.07
N VAL A 783 -16.93 -2.83 0.66
CA VAL A 783 -16.40 -1.47 0.48
C VAL A 783 -15.62 -1.00 1.70
N ARG A 784 -16.04 -1.42 2.90
CA ARG A 784 -15.46 -1.01 4.18
C ARG A 784 -15.57 -2.15 5.19
N TRP A 785 -14.66 -2.14 6.16
CA TRP A 785 -14.65 -3.04 7.30
C TRP A 785 -14.45 -2.24 8.60
N GLU A 786 -14.87 -2.82 9.72
CA GLU A 786 -14.68 -2.29 11.07
C GLU A 786 -14.46 -3.44 12.05
N SER A 787 -13.69 -3.22 13.11
CA SER A 787 -13.54 -4.19 14.19
C SER A 787 -14.83 -4.25 15.00
N ALA A 788 -15.34 -5.45 15.23
CA ALA A 788 -16.57 -5.64 15.99
C ALA A 788 -16.38 -5.34 17.48
N ALA A 789 -17.48 -5.05 18.20
CA ALA A 789 -17.45 -4.81 19.63
C ALA A 789 -16.81 -5.97 20.43
N THR A 790 -16.02 -5.61 21.44
CA THR A 790 -15.38 -6.54 22.37
C THR A 790 -16.43 -7.33 23.15
N CYS A 791 -16.43 -8.65 23.04
CA CYS A 791 -17.39 -9.47 23.77
C CYS A 791 -16.86 -10.87 24.15
N PHE A 792 -17.50 -11.45 25.17
CA PHE A 792 -17.42 -12.86 25.53
C PHE A 792 -18.61 -13.61 24.92
N GLY A 793 -18.35 -14.52 23.99
CA GLY A 793 -19.36 -15.40 23.40
C GLY A 793 -19.38 -16.78 24.05
N GLN A 794 -20.52 -17.23 24.57
CA GLN A 794 -20.65 -18.59 25.12
C GLN A 794 -20.83 -19.63 24.00
N LEU A 795 -19.99 -20.66 24.01
CA LEU A 795 -20.01 -21.79 23.08
C LEU A 795 -21.02 -22.87 23.52
N ALA A 796 -21.24 -23.87 22.66
CA ALA A 796 -22.18 -24.97 22.91
C ALA A 796 -21.86 -25.80 24.16
N ASP A 797 -20.56 -25.97 24.45
CA ASP A 797 -20.03 -26.73 25.59
C ASP A 797 -20.00 -25.94 26.91
N LYS A 798 -20.58 -24.72 26.92
CA LYS A 798 -20.60 -23.77 28.04
C LYS A 798 -19.27 -23.07 28.35
N SER A 799 -18.23 -23.32 27.57
CA SER A 799 -17.03 -22.46 27.59
C SER A 799 -17.33 -21.10 26.96
N TRP A 800 -16.42 -20.14 27.17
CA TRP A 800 -16.51 -18.78 26.65
C TRP A 800 -15.35 -18.49 25.70
N MET A 801 -15.58 -17.64 24.71
CA MET A 801 -14.57 -17.26 23.73
C MET A 801 -14.44 -15.73 23.67
N LEU A 802 -13.21 -15.24 23.62
CA LEU A 802 -12.93 -13.84 23.31
C LEU A 802 -13.14 -13.60 21.81
N THR A 803 -14.03 -12.67 21.46
CA THR A 803 -14.25 -12.22 20.08
C THR A 803 -14.49 -10.71 20.01
N GLY A 804 -14.40 -10.14 18.81
CA GLY A 804 -14.37 -8.70 18.59
C GLY A 804 -12.99 -8.08 18.83
N TYR A 805 -12.99 -6.79 19.14
CA TYR A 805 -11.81 -5.96 19.33
C TYR A 805 -11.10 -6.19 20.68
N TRP A 806 -9.96 -6.88 20.69
CA TRP A 806 -9.17 -7.10 21.91
C TRP A 806 -7.78 -6.48 21.77
N ASN A 807 -7.65 -5.20 22.10
CA ASN A 807 -6.32 -4.57 22.16
C ASN A 807 -5.43 -5.30 23.19
N ARG A 808 -4.12 -5.19 23.01
CA ARG A 808 -3.18 -6.01 23.76
C ARG A 808 -3.17 -5.73 25.27
N GLN A 809 -3.43 -4.49 25.69
CA GLN A 809 -3.51 -4.12 27.11
C GLN A 809 -4.74 -4.72 27.77
N LEU A 810 -5.93 -4.40 27.25
CA LEU A 810 -7.22 -4.89 27.75
C LEU A 810 -7.25 -6.42 27.77
N LYS A 811 -6.76 -7.06 26.70
CA LYS A 811 -6.65 -8.52 26.63
C LYS A 811 -5.75 -9.07 27.74
N GLY A 812 -4.61 -8.46 28.00
CA GLY A 812 -3.70 -8.88 29.08
C GLY A 812 -4.36 -8.79 30.45
N GLU A 813 -4.94 -7.63 30.77
CA GLU A 813 -5.61 -7.36 32.05
C GLU A 813 -6.80 -8.30 32.29
N VAL A 814 -7.61 -8.57 31.26
CA VAL A 814 -8.75 -9.50 31.34
C VAL A 814 -8.30 -10.94 31.52
N LEU A 815 -7.27 -11.39 30.80
CA LEU A 815 -6.74 -12.76 30.95
C LEU A 815 -6.18 -12.97 32.36
N GLU A 816 -5.44 -12.00 32.92
CA GLU A 816 -4.96 -12.05 34.30
C GLU A 816 -6.10 -12.11 35.32
N ALA A 817 -7.17 -11.32 35.12
CA ALA A 817 -8.36 -11.37 35.97
C ALA A 817 -9.08 -12.73 35.91
N LEU A 818 -9.18 -13.33 34.72
CA LEU A 818 -9.78 -14.65 34.53
C LEU A 818 -8.95 -15.76 35.20
N GLU A 819 -7.62 -15.71 35.09
CA GLU A 819 -6.72 -16.64 35.77
C GLU A 819 -6.86 -16.51 37.30
N ALA A 820 -6.90 -15.29 37.83
CA ALA A 820 -7.12 -15.02 39.25
C ALA A 820 -8.49 -15.53 39.74
N ALA A 821 -9.50 -15.54 38.87
CA ALA A 821 -10.83 -16.09 39.16
C ALA A 821 -10.89 -17.63 39.13
N GLY A 822 -9.80 -18.28 38.67
CA GLY A 822 -9.65 -19.74 38.60
C GLY A 822 -10.02 -20.35 37.24
N ALA A 823 -10.11 -19.56 36.18
CA ALA A 823 -10.49 -20.05 34.85
C ALA A 823 -9.35 -20.84 34.17
N THR A 824 -9.71 -21.86 33.40
CA THR A 824 -8.78 -22.57 32.51
C THR A 824 -8.76 -21.85 31.17
N ILE A 825 -7.62 -21.27 30.80
CA ILE A 825 -7.46 -20.55 29.53
C ILE A 825 -6.68 -21.43 28.55
N SER A 826 -7.27 -21.64 27.37
CA SER A 826 -6.63 -22.33 26.25
C SER A 826 -6.65 -21.46 25.00
N VAL A 827 -5.69 -21.69 24.10
CA VAL A 827 -5.67 -21.02 22.80
C VAL A 827 -6.01 -22.05 21.74
N ASN A 828 -7.13 -21.85 21.06
CA ASN A 828 -7.45 -22.63 19.88
C ASN A 828 -6.59 -22.09 18.72
N ALA A 829 -5.50 -22.79 18.42
CA ALA A 829 -4.46 -22.38 17.46
C ALA A 829 -4.35 -23.26 16.19
N PRO A 830 -5.42 -23.44 15.38
CA PRO A 830 -5.25 -23.82 13.97
C PRO A 830 -4.31 -22.81 13.27
N GLU A 831 -3.64 -23.19 12.17
CA GLU A 831 -2.69 -22.33 11.43
C GLU A 831 -3.19 -20.90 11.09
N ARG A 832 -4.51 -20.65 11.17
CA ARG A 832 -5.19 -19.39 10.81
C ARG A 832 -6.14 -18.85 11.89
N GLN A 833 -6.13 -19.40 13.10
CA GLN A 833 -6.95 -18.92 14.20
C GLN A 833 -6.09 -18.89 15.46
N SER A 834 -6.29 -17.89 16.31
CA SER A 834 -5.69 -17.84 17.64
C SER A 834 -6.68 -17.14 18.55
N LEU A 835 -7.72 -17.88 18.92
CA LEU A 835 -8.77 -17.39 19.81
C LEU A 835 -8.60 -18.01 21.19
N HIS A 836 -8.81 -17.19 22.21
CA HIS A 836 -8.76 -17.63 23.59
C HIS A 836 -10.11 -18.22 23.97
N VAL A 837 -10.08 -19.45 24.49
CA VAL A 837 -11.25 -20.16 25.02
C VAL A 837 -11.05 -20.31 26.52
N ILE A 838 -12.08 -19.95 27.27
CA ILE A 838 -12.13 -19.89 28.73
C ILE A 838 -13.10 -20.97 29.21
N ALA A 839 -12.59 -21.90 30.00
CA ALA A 839 -13.36 -22.95 30.65
C ALA A 839 -13.29 -22.83 32.18
N ASP A 840 -14.08 -23.64 32.88
CA ASP A 840 -14.05 -23.80 34.34
C ASP A 840 -14.31 -22.52 35.16
N ILE A 841 -15.04 -21.55 34.58
CA ILE A 841 -15.42 -20.30 35.27
C ILE A 841 -16.93 -20.28 35.60
N PRO A 842 -17.32 -19.98 36.86
CA PRO A 842 -18.71 -19.73 37.22
C PRO A 842 -19.33 -18.52 36.48
N ASN A 843 -20.60 -18.62 36.11
CA ASN A 843 -21.30 -17.57 35.33
C ASN A 843 -21.37 -16.21 36.06
N ASP A 844 -21.47 -16.20 37.38
CA ASP A 844 -21.48 -14.98 38.20
C ASP A 844 -20.11 -14.28 38.18
N LYS A 845 -19.01 -15.04 38.21
CA LYS A 845 -17.66 -14.47 38.14
C LYS A 845 -17.34 -13.86 36.78
N ILE A 846 -17.66 -14.55 35.69
CA ILE A 846 -17.42 -13.99 34.34
C ILE A 846 -18.30 -12.77 34.08
N ALA A 847 -19.53 -12.73 34.61
CA ALA A 847 -20.38 -11.56 34.55
C ALA A 847 -19.78 -10.36 35.30
N SER A 848 -19.23 -10.57 36.51
CA SER A 848 -18.52 -9.52 37.25
C SER A 848 -17.31 -9.00 36.48
N ILE A 849 -16.48 -9.88 35.90
CA ILE A 849 -15.32 -9.48 35.11
C ILE A 849 -15.76 -8.70 33.86
N ALA A 850 -16.81 -9.16 33.17
CA ALA A 850 -17.33 -8.46 32.01
C ALA A 850 -17.79 -7.03 32.37
N GLU A 851 -18.47 -6.86 33.51
CA GLU A 851 -18.89 -5.55 34.02
C GLU A 851 -17.70 -4.65 34.41
N ASP A 852 -16.71 -5.19 35.13
CA ASP A 852 -15.52 -4.45 35.59
C ASP A 852 -14.71 -3.85 34.42
N PHE A 853 -14.68 -4.54 33.28
CA PHE A 853 -13.96 -4.13 32.09
C PHE A 853 -14.85 -3.51 31.00
N GLY A 854 -16.17 -3.40 31.21
CA GLY A 854 -17.12 -2.85 30.24
C GLY A 854 -17.24 -3.68 28.95
N VAL A 855 -17.21 -5.00 29.07
CA VAL A 855 -17.27 -5.97 27.96
C VAL A 855 -18.65 -6.65 27.91
N ASP A 856 -19.18 -6.86 26.71
CA ASP A 856 -20.47 -7.55 26.55
C ASP A 856 -20.36 -9.06 26.81
N LEU A 857 -21.37 -9.61 27.48
CA LEU A 857 -21.49 -11.04 27.79
C LEU A 857 -22.66 -11.65 27.01
N VAL A 858 -22.37 -12.52 26.03
CA VAL A 858 -23.38 -13.07 25.11
C VAL A 858 -23.57 -14.59 25.33
N PRO A 859 -24.62 -15.01 26.07
CA PRO A 859 -24.90 -16.43 26.31
C PRO A 859 -25.54 -17.12 25.09
N ASN A 860 -25.25 -18.40 24.90
CA ASN A 860 -25.77 -19.24 23.82
C ASN A 860 -25.76 -18.58 22.42
N ALA A 861 -24.65 -17.90 22.07
CA ALA A 861 -24.55 -17.02 20.91
C ALA A 861 -25.00 -17.70 19.59
N SER A 862 -24.61 -18.96 19.38
CA SER A 862 -25.01 -19.74 18.19
C SER A 862 -26.54 -19.85 18.02
N ILE A 863 -27.26 -20.15 19.10
CA ILE A 863 -28.71 -20.35 19.08
C ILE A 863 -29.42 -19.00 18.92
N ALA A 864 -28.95 -17.97 19.63
CA ALA A 864 -29.52 -16.63 19.57
C ALA A 864 -29.45 -16.06 18.15
N LEU A 865 -28.27 -16.10 17.53
CA LEU A 865 -28.07 -15.66 16.14
C LEU A 865 -28.91 -16.49 15.16
N ALA A 866 -28.83 -17.82 15.23
CA ALA A 866 -29.57 -18.71 14.32
C ALA A 866 -31.08 -18.47 14.34
N SER A 867 -31.62 -18.14 15.52
CA SER A 867 -33.06 -17.93 15.73
C SER A 867 -33.54 -16.59 15.18
N ALA A 868 -32.73 -15.54 15.22
CA ALA A 868 -33.10 -14.21 14.75
C ALA A 868 -32.95 -14.03 13.24
N LEU A 869 -32.18 -14.89 12.57
CA LEU A 869 -31.95 -14.78 11.12
C LEU A 869 -33.25 -14.82 10.31
N PRO A 870 -33.36 -14.02 9.23
CA PRO A 870 -34.48 -14.12 8.30
C PRO A 870 -34.38 -15.40 7.45
N PRO A 871 -35.49 -15.86 6.85
CA PRO A 871 -35.43 -16.91 5.83
C PRO A 871 -34.62 -16.44 4.61
N LEU A 872 -33.93 -17.37 3.94
CA LEU A 872 -33.04 -17.04 2.84
C LEU A 872 -33.79 -16.48 1.63
N SER A 873 -35.07 -16.84 1.46
CA SER A 873 -35.95 -16.23 0.46
C SER A 873 -36.12 -14.72 0.65
N ALA A 874 -36.19 -14.22 1.89
CA ALA A 874 -36.31 -12.79 2.17
C ALA A 874 -35.02 -12.06 1.76
N VAL A 875 -33.85 -12.63 2.07
CA VAL A 875 -32.54 -12.12 1.63
C VAL A 875 -32.49 -12.09 0.10
N GLY A 876 -32.85 -13.20 -0.57
CA GLY A 876 -32.87 -13.28 -2.03
C GLY A 876 -33.82 -12.28 -2.69
N GLY A 877 -34.93 -11.95 -2.03
CA GLY A 877 -35.89 -10.94 -2.44
C GLY A 877 -35.39 -9.50 -2.29
N GLY A 878 -34.56 -9.24 -1.27
CA GLY A 878 -33.96 -7.92 -1.00
C GLY A 878 -32.79 -7.54 -1.92
N LEU A 879 -32.18 -8.51 -2.61
CA LEU A 879 -31.02 -8.28 -3.48
C LEU A 879 -31.34 -7.29 -4.62
N HIS A 880 -30.39 -6.41 -4.94
CA HIS A 880 -30.49 -5.51 -6.10
C HIS A 880 -30.52 -6.30 -7.43
N ARG A 881 -31.31 -5.84 -8.41
CA ARG A 881 -31.43 -6.45 -9.75
C ARG A 881 -30.87 -5.53 -10.82
N GLY A 882 -29.95 -6.06 -11.62
CA GLY A 882 -29.35 -5.36 -12.77
C GLY A 882 -29.45 -6.18 -14.06
N SER A 883 -29.03 -5.60 -15.18
CA SER A 883 -29.01 -6.29 -16.48
C SER A 883 -28.07 -7.50 -16.43
N MET A 884 -28.50 -8.63 -16.99
CA MET A 884 -27.61 -9.77 -17.20
C MET A 884 -26.58 -9.44 -18.28
N PRO A 885 -25.26 -9.63 -18.06
CA PRO A 885 -24.26 -9.37 -19.08
C PRO A 885 -24.32 -10.42 -20.20
N PHE A 886 -24.14 -9.98 -21.45
CA PHE A 886 -23.98 -10.88 -22.59
C PHE A 886 -22.52 -11.33 -22.73
N THR A 887 -22.26 -12.64 -22.69
CA THR A 887 -20.93 -13.24 -22.91
C THR A 887 -21.00 -14.44 -23.87
N GLU A 888 -19.85 -14.84 -24.44
CA GLU A 888 -19.75 -16.01 -25.34
C GLU A 888 -20.12 -17.34 -24.64
N SER A 889 -20.00 -17.41 -23.31
CA SER A 889 -20.36 -18.61 -22.54
C SER A 889 -20.57 -18.29 -21.06
N TYR A 890 -21.45 -19.08 -20.42
CA TYR A 890 -21.72 -19.05 -18.99
C TYR A 890 -21.39 -20.41 -18.38
N GLU A 891 -21.20 -20.44 -17.06
CA GLU A 891 -21.26 -21.69 -16.30
C GLU A 891 -22.45 -21.65 -15.36
N TYR A 892 -23.17 -22.75 -15.26
CA TYR A 892 -24.35 -22.88 -14.43
C TYR A 892 -24.10 -23.88 -13.32
N PHE A 893 -24.55 -23.54 -12.11
CA PHE A 893 -24.37 -24.39 -10.95
C PHE A 893 -25.42 -25.50 -10.91
N ASN A 894 -24.97 -26.75 -10.98
CA ASN A 894 -25.83 -27.92 -10.81
C ASN A 894 -25.90 -28.29 -9.32
N THR A 895 -27.08 -28.11 -8.73
CA THR A 895 -27.33 -28.37 -7.30
C THR A 895 -27.29 -29.84 -6.92
N GLN A 896 -27.51 -30.76 -7.87
CA GLN A 896 -27.43 -32.20 -7.60
C GLN A 896 -26.00 -32.68 -7.38
N SER A 897 -25.08 -32.22 -8.22
CA SER A 897 -23.68 -32.65 -8.23
C SER A 897 -22.75 -31.64 -7.54
N ALA A 898 -23.30 -30.55 -7.00
CA ALA A 898 -22.59 -29.41 -6.45
C ALA A 898 -21.42 -28.92 -7.35
N SER A 899 -21.66 -28.85 -8.68
CA SER A 899 -20.62 -28.58 -9.66
C SER A 899 -21.05 -27.57 -10.73
N TRP A 900 -20.07 -26.88 -11.30
CA TRP A 900 -20.28 -25.94 -12.40
C TRP A 900 -20.32 -26.68 -13.75
N THR A 901 -21.31 -26.35 -14.59
CA THR A 901 -21.51 -26.94 -15.93
C THR A 901 -21.57 -25.83 -16.97
N ALA A 902 -20.78 -25.92 -18.04
CA ALA A 902 -20.77 -24.92 -19.10
C ALA A 902 -22.08 -24.92 -19.91
N ILE A 903 -22.56 -23.73 -20.28
CA ILE A 903 -23.75 -23.50 -21.10
C ILE A 903 -23.60 -22.24 -21.96
N GLU A 904 -24.38 -22.14 -23.04
CA GLU A 904 -24.29 -21.03 -24.00
C GLU A 904 -25.26 -19.89 -23.70
N THR A 905 -26.38 -20.17 -23.03
CA THR A 905 -27.44 -19.17 -22.80
C THR A 905 -27.82 -19.06 -21.32
N ALA A 906 -28.13 -17.85 -20.88
CA ALA A 906 -28.53 -17.58 -19.49
C ALA A 906 -30.06 -17.65 -19.25
N GLN A 907 -30.79 -18.52 -19.95
CA GLN A 907 -32.26 -18.47 -20.04
C GLN A 907 -33.01 -19.39 -19.06
N ARG A 908 -32.44 -19.70 -17.90
CA ARG A 908 -33.10 -20.54 -16.88
C ARG A 908 -32.90 -19.99 -15.46
N PRO A 909 -33.82 -20.24 -14.52
CA PRO A 909 -33.59 -19.88 -13.12
C PRO A 909 -32.39 -20.64 -12.56
N GLY A 910 -31.68 -20.03 -11.62
CA GLY A 910 -30.53 -20.61 -10.93
C GLY A 910 -29.31 -19.68 -10.88
N LEU A 911 -28.15 -20.27 -10.59
CA LEU A 911 -26.91 -19.54 -10.40
C LEU A 911 -25.97 -19.70 -11.60
N TYR A 912 -25.44 -18.56 -12.05
CA TYR A 912 -24.50 -18.42 -13.15
C TYR A 912 -23.16 -17.90 -12.65
N ARG A 913 -22.07 -18.42 -13.21
CA ARG A 913 -20.73 -17.88 -13.09
C ARG A 913 -20.30 -17.33 -14.45
N VAL A 914 -19.84 -16.09 -14.42
CA VAL A 914 -19.26 -15.39 -15.57
C VAL A 914 -17.79 -15.13 -15.26
N SER A 915 -16.90 -15.68 -16.07
CA SER A 915 -15.46 -15.43 -15.95
C SER A 915 -15.15 -14.02 -16.42
N GLN A 916 -14.42 -13.27 -15.59
CA GLN A 916 -13.78 -12.00 -15.93
C GLN A 916 -12.28 -12.25 -16.17
N SER A 917 -11.52 -11.25 -16.62
CA SER A 917 -10.11 -11.43 -16.98
C SER A 917 -9.27 -11.88 -15.79
N PHE A 918 -9.59 -11.41 -14.59
CA PHE A 918 -8.84 -11.76 -13.37
C PHE A 918 -9.67 -12.36 -12.23
N SER A 919 -11.00 -12.44 -12.37
CA SER A 919 -11.91 -12.93 -11.33
C SER A 919 -13.12 -13.68 -11.92
N SER A 920 -14.06 -14.09 -11.08
CA SER A 920 -15.36 -14.61 -11.53
C SER A 920 -16.46 -13.85 -10.81
N ARG A 921 -17.50 -13.47 -11.55
CA ARG A 921 -18.69 -12.82 -11.00
C ARG A 921 -19.87 -13.79 -11.06
N TYR A 922 -20.72 -13.74 -10.05
CA TYR A 922 -21.83 -14.69 -9.89
C TYR A 922 -23.16 -13.96 -9.98
N TYR A 923 -24.08 -14.55 -10.74
CA TYR A 923 -25.38 -13.97 -11.06
C TYR A 923 -26.46 -14.99 -10.72
N PHE A 924 -27.39 -14.63 -9.83
CA PHE A 924 -28.55 -15.43 -9.50
C PHE A 924 -29.78 -14.92 -10.25
N ARG A 925 -30.58 -15.83 -10.80
CA ARG A 925 -31.83 -15.53 -11.51
C ARG A 925 -32.98 -16.38 -10.97
N THR A 926 -34.08 -15.74 -10.64
CA THR A 926 -35.38 -16.40 -10.43
C THR A 926 -36.14 -16.54 -11.76
N ALA A 927 -37.25 -17.27 -11.78
CA ALA A 927 -38.17 -17.30 -12.93
C ALA A 927 -38.62 -15.90 -13.39
N LYS A 928 -38.84 -14.97 -12.45
CA LYS A 928 -39.20 -13.57 -12.76
C LYS A 928 -38.03 -12.82 -13.40
N ASP A 929 -36.81 -13.06 -12.93
CA ASP A 929 -35.60 -12.40 -13.44
C ASP A 929 -35.24 -12.87 -14.86
N VAL A 930 -35.49 -14.14 -15.19
CA VAL A 930 -35.35 -14.64 -16.57
C VAL A 930 -36.33 -13.92 -17.50
N ALA A 931 -37.60 -13.78 -17.09
CA ALA A 931 -38.61 -13.09 -17.89
C ALA A 931 -38.32 -11.58 -18.09
N GLY A 932 -37.70 -10.93 -17.09
CA GLY A 932 -37.36 -9.50 -17.13
C GLY A 932 -35.97 -9.18 -17.68
N ASP A 933 -35.22 -10.18 -18.15
CA ASP A 933 -33.80 -10.10 -18.52
C ASP A 933 -32.84 -9.46 -17.49
N VAL A 934 -33.12 -9.68 -16.22
CA VAL A 934 -32.32 -9.18 -15.09
C VAL A 934 -31.67 -10.33 -14.32
N ALA A 935 -30.73 -9.98 -13.44
CA ALA A 935 -30.11 -10.89 -12.49
C ALA A 935 -29.68 -10.14 -11.22
N ALA A 936 -29.56 -10.85 -10.11
CA ALA A 936 -28.92 -10.37 -8.90
C ALA A 936 -27.45 -10.76 -8.88
N ILE A 937 -26.56 -9.83 -8.54
CA ILE A 937 -25.17 -10.19 -8.25
C ILE A 937 -25.11 -10.73 -6.83
N VAL A 938 -24.40 -11.84 -6.66
CA VAL A 938 -24.31 -12.57 -5.37
C VAL A 938 -22.89 -13.03 -5.10
N THR A 939 -22.58 -13.31 -3.83
CA THR A 939 -21.41 -14.13 -3.50
C THR A 939 -21.66 -15.58 -3.92
N VAL A 940 -20.59 -16.37 -4.08
CA VAL A 940 -20.72 -17.75 -4.54
C VAL A 940 -21.47 -18.63 -3.53
N GLU A 941 -21.27 -18.37 -2.24
CA GLU A 941 -21.88 -19.08 -1.11
C GLU A 941 -23.39 -18.83 -1.10
N LEU A 942 -23.77 -17.55 -1.06
CA LEU A 942 -25.17 -17.11 -1.07
C LEU A 942 -25.88 -17.62 -2.32
N GLY A 943 -25.27 -17.44 -3.49
CA GLY A 943 -25.83 -17.88 -4.75
C GLY A 943 -26.10 -19.38 -4.82
N LYS A 944 -25.23 -20.21 -4.24
CA LYS A 944 -25.42 -21.67 -4.22
C LYS A 944 -26.60 -22.07 -3.34
N HIS A 945 -26.76 -21.47 -2.16
CA HIS A 945 -27.91 -21.72 -1.28
C HIS A 945 -29.21 -21.16 -1.88
N LEU A 946 -29.18 -20.03 -2.57
CA LEU A 946 -30.34 -19.52 -3.32
C LEU A 946 -30.73 -20.45 -4.50
N ALA A 947 -29.76 -20.98 -5.25
CA ALA A 947 -30.04 -21.97 -6.29
C ALA A 947 -30.57 -23.30 -5.71
N ALA A 948 -30.07 -23.70 -4.54
CA ALA A 948 -30.56 -24.85 -3.78
C ALA A 948 -32.02 -24.65 -3.38
N LEU A 949 -32.39 -23.45 -2.91
CA LEU A 949 -33.75 -23.06 -2.59
C LEU A 949 -34.66 -23.11 -3.83
N GLU A 950 -34.24 -22.49 -4.95
CA GLU A 950 -35.01 -22.46 -6.21
C GLU A 950 -35.26 -23.86 -6.78
N THR A 951 -34.32 -24.79 -6.59
CA THR A 951 -34.44 -26.19 -7.04
C THR A 951 -35.00 -27.13 -5.97
N ASN A 952 -35.35 -26.60 -4.79
CA ASN A 952 -35.80 -27.34 -3.61
C ASN A 952 -34.88 -28.51 -3.21
N ARG A 953 -33.57 -28.33 -3.36
CA ARG A 953 -32.52 -29.32 -3.03
C ARG A 953 -31.49 -28.70 -2.10
N PRO A 954 -31.65 -28.83 -0.77
CA PRO A 954 -30.74 -28.24 0.21
C PRO A 954 -29.31 -28.74 0.03
N LEU A 955 -28.34 -27.83 0.19
CA LEU A 955 -26.90 -28.13 0.15
C LEU A 955 -26.33 -28.25 1.56
N ILE A 956 -27.09 -28.86 2.47
CA ILE A 956 -26.78 -28.94 3.90
C ILE A 956 -27.14 -30.32 4.43
N ALA A 957 -26.25 -30.87 5.26
CA ALA A 957 -26.44 -32.09 6.03
C ALA A 957 -26.14 -31.81 7.51
N TYR A 958 -26.80 -32.52 8.42
CA TYR A 958 -26.55 -32.37 9.86
C TYR A 958 -26.58 -33.72 10.58
N ASP A 959 -25.50 -34.03 11.29
CA ASP A 959 -25.41 -35.18 12.19
C ASP A 959 -25.61 -34.73 13.65
N PRO A 960 -26.76 -35.04 14.27
CA PRO A 960 -27.04 -34.64 15.65
C PRO A 960 -26.21 -35.42 16.69
N LEU A 961 -25.61 -36.57 16.34
CA LEU A 961 -24.78 -37.33 17.28
C LEU A 961 -23.39 -36.71 17.41
N GLU A 962 -22.81 -36.31 16.28
CA GLU A 962 -21.50 -35.65 16.23
C GLU A 962 -21.59 -34.13 16.36
N ALA A 963 -22.82 -33.57 16.38
CA ALA A 963 -23.08 -32.13 16.34
C ALA A 963 -22.35 -31.43 15.17
N THR A 964 -22.37 -32.07 14.00
CA THR A 964 -21.67 -31.57 12.80
C THR A 964 -22.63 -31.15 11.71
N LEU A 965 -22.39 -29.96 11.15
CA LEU A 965 -23.14 -29.41 10.02
C LEU A 965 -22.21 -29.37 8.81
N SER A 966 -22.59 -30.03 7.71
CA SER A 966 -21.76 -30.16 6.51
C SER A 966 -22.42 -29.56 5.29
N VAL A 967 -21.62 -28.88 4.47
CA VAL A 967 -22.00 -28.31 3.17
C VAL A 967 -20.98 -28.68 2.09
N PRO A 968 -21.30 -28.61 0.78
CA PRO A 968 -20.30 -28.78 -0.26
C PRO A 968 -19.19 -27.72 -0.20
N VAL A 969 -17.97 -28.06 -0.61
CA VAL A 969 -16.87 -27.08 -0.71
C VAL A 969 -17.26 -25.88 -1.60
N GLY A 970 -17.00 -24.66 -1.10
CA GLY A 970 -17.38 -23.41 -1.74
C GLY A 970 -18.86 -23.05 -1.58
N ALA A 971 -19.63 -23.80 -0.77
CA ALA A 971 -21.01 -23.53 -0.38
C ALA A 971 -21.11 -23.31 1.14
N GLU A 972 -20.07 -22.73 1.74
CA GLU A 972 -20.04 -22.29 3.13
C GLU A 972 -21.28 -21.44 3.44
N LEU A 973 -21.70 -21.40 4.71
CA LEU A 973 -22.86 -20.62 5.09
C LEU A 973 -22.57 -19.12 4.93
N PRO A 974 -23.44 -18.33 4.26
CA PRO A 974 -23.15 -16.94 3.93
C PRO A 974 -23.31 -16.01 5.14
N GLY A 975 -22.46 -14.99 5.27
CA GLY A 975 -22.60 -13.91 6.25
C GLY A 975 -22.88 -14.39 7.68
N ILE A 976 -23.89 -13.81 8.32
CA ILE A 976 -24.25 -14.11 9.72
C ILE A 976 -24.80 -15.54 9.91
N TYR A 977 -25.25 -16.22 8.85
CA TYR A 977 -25.57 -17.66 8.92
C TYR A 977 -24.32 -18.49 9.22
N GLY A 978 -23.17 -18.11 8.65
CA GLY A 978 -21.86 -18.70 8.96
C GLY A 978 -21.42 -18.41 10.39
N ARG A 979 -21.55 -17.15 10.83
CA ARG A 979 -21.24 -16.74 12.21
C ARG A 979 -22.03 -17.57 13.24
N ALA A 980 -23.33 -17.72 13.03
CA ALA A 980 -24.19 -18.52 13.91
C ALA A 980 -23.70 -19.98 14.04
N ALA A 981 -23.24 -20.61 12.97
CA ALA A 981 -22.70 -21.97 13.01
C ALA A 981 -21.30 -22.02 13.68
N VAL A 982 -20.42 -21.07 13.38
CA VAL A 982 -19.07 -20.98 13.97
C VAL A 982 -19.12 -20.79 15.47
N MET A 983 -20.08 -19.99 15.98
CA MET A 983 -20.27 -19.77 17.42
C MET A 983 -20.72 -21.02 18.19
N GLY A 984 -21.08 -22.11 17.51
CA GLY A 984 -21.34 -23.39 18.17
C GLY A 984 -20.06 -23.97 18.78
N GLY A 985 -19.00 -24.04 17.99
CA GLY A 985 -17.73 -24.67 18.36
C GLY A 985 -16.53 -23.73 18.53
N GLY A 986 -16.67 -22.43 18.26
CA GLY A 986 -15.59 -21.46 18.37
C GLY A 986 -14.47 -21.64 17.33
N GLY A 987 -14.77 -22.29 16.20
CA GLY A 987 -13.79 -22.66 15.18
C GLY A 987 -14.34 -22.52 13.76
N LEU A 988 -13.48 -22.13 12.82
CA LEU A 988 -13.84 -22.06 11.39
C LEU A 988 -14.11 -23.48 10.85
N PRO A 989 -14.97 -23.60 9.83
CA PRO A 989 -15.26 -24.91 9.26
C PRO A 989 -14.05 -25.51 8.54
N GLN A 990 -13.96 -26.84 8.52
CA GLN A 990 -12.83 -27.56 7.93
C GLN A 990 -13.24 -28.37 6.70
N ILE A 991 -12.39 -28.35 5.67
CA ILE A 991 -12.56 -29.17 4.48
C ILE A 991 -12.23 -30.63 4.81
N GLN A 992 -13.20 -31.51 4.59
CA GLN A 992 -13.11 -32.95 4.82
C GLN A 992 -12.66 -33.70 3.55
N ARG A 993 -12.26 -34.97 3.72
CA ARG A 993 -11.78 -35.82 2.62
C ARG A 993 -12.85 -36.10 1.56
N ASP A 994 -14.12 -36.09 1.94
CA ASP A 994 -15.27 -36.27 1.06
C ASP A 994 -15.65 -35.02 0.26
N ARG A 995 -14.83 -33.95 0.32
CA ARG A 995 -15.07 -32.64 -0.31
C ARG A 995 -16.32 -31.94 0.24
N SER A 996 -16.68 -32.21 1.49
CA SER A 996 -17.54 -31.36 2.28
C SER A 996 -16.70 -30.36 3.11
N THR A 997 -17.36 -29.29 3.54
CA THR A 997 -16.86 -28.32 4.52
C THR A 997 -17.74 -28.44 5.75
N THR A 998 -17.15 -28.72 6.90
CA THR A 998 -17.87 -29.11 8.12
C THR A 998 -17.65 -28.12 9.25
N TYR A 999 -18.75 -27.67 9.84
CA TYR A 999 -18.83 -26.91 11.09
C TYR A 999 -19.01 -27.90 12.25
N PHE A 1000 -18.26 -27.69 13.33
CA PHE A 1000 -18.24 -28.60 14.49
C PHE A 1000 -18.96 -28.00 15.68
N ASN A 1001 -19.46 -28.87 16.55
CA ASN A 1001 -20.16 -28.52 17.80
C ASN A 1001 -21.34 -27.56 17.59
N VAL A 1002 -22.05 -27.70 16.46
CA VAL A 1002 -23.25 -26.89 16.18
C VAL A 1002 -24.42 -27.48 16.97
N PRO A 1003 -25.05 -26.75 17.91
CA PRO A 1003 -26.15 -27.28 18.69
C PRO A 1003 -27.35 -27.66 17.82
N SER A 1004 -28.07 -28.74 18.15
CA SER A 1004 -29.24 -29.18 17.37
C SER A 1004 -30.30 -28.10 17.20
N ALA A 1005 -30.53 -27.26 18.22
CA ALA A 1005 -31.46 -26.14 18.11
C ALA A 1005 -31.01 -25.07 17.09
N ALA A 1006 -29.70 -24.77 17.04
CA ALA A 1006 -29.14 -23.84 16.06
C ALA A 1006 -29.16 -24.45 14.65
N ALA A 1007 -28.81 -25.74 14.52
CA ALA A 1007 -28.86 -26.45 13.25
C ALA A 1007 -30.29 -26.53 12.68
N GLU A 1008 -31.29 -26.86 13.52
CA GLU A 1008 -32.71 -26.86 13.12
C GLU A 1008 -33.14 -25.48 12.60
N ALA A 1009 -32.78 -24.41 13.31
CA ALA A 1009 -33.08 -23.04 12.88
C ALA A 1009 -32.39 -22.72 11.55
N LEU A 1010 -31.08 -22.95 11.42
CA LEU A 1010 -30.31 -22.70 10.20
C LEU A 1010 -30.85 -23.47 8.99
N ILE A 1011 -31.13 -24.77 9.14
CA ILE A 1011 -31.74 -25.60 8.09
C ILE A 1011 -33.08 -25.01 7.69
N GLY A 1012 -33.92 -24.64 8.66
CA GLY A 1012 -35.20 -24.00 8.42
C GLY A 1012 -35.06 -22.71 7.61
N LYS A 1013 -34.14 -21.81 7.99
CA LYS A 1013 -33.91 -20.54 7.29
C LYS A 1013 -33.34 -20.69 5.89
N LEU A 1014 -32.36 -21.58 5.71
CA LEU A 1014 -31.69 -21.80 4.42
C LEU A 1014 -32.59 -22.49 3.40
N THR A 1015 -33.68 -23.11 3.86
CA THR A 1015 -34.62 -23.86 3.01
C THR A 1015 -36.00 -23.22 2.91
N SER A 1016 -36.16 -21.99 3.41
CA SER A 1016 -37.39 -21.19 3.32
C SER A 1016 -37.18 -19.81 2.75
#